data_AF-A0ABD2JIS1-F1
#
_entry.id   AF-A0ABD2JIS1-F1
#
_cell.length_a   1.000
_cell.length_b   1.000
_cell.length_c   1.000
_cell.angle_alpha   90.00
_cell.angle_beta   90.00
_cell.angle_gamma   90.00
#
_symmetry.space_group_name_H-M   'P 1'
#
loop_
_entity.id
_entity.type
_entity.pdbx_description
1 polymer ?
#
loop_
_entity_poly.entity_id
_entity_poly.type
_entity_poly.pdbx_seq_one_letter_code
_entity_poly.pdbx_strand_id
1 'polypeptide(L)'
;MPKIKSKSANFREWIRRIGGTDFYSTTGKIIYCQLCEQQVTAATPVRQQQQPKNSQISCTQFAHLKQHNETGKHKAKLERNKGGQQQQFLTTTTTNNIPNQFNLDLCEAFVAANIPFQKLESEKFKNFLEKYCKREIPHRSTLQKNYLSLTFDQTMERIKNVIGDSYVWISVDETTDKMGRAVANLLIGKLDGQKWHKPHLISVKCLEKVDSAAIARFVNEGLAYMKKAGKQLKVFYINLIHTMCLCHALHRVAEKVRDEFKKADKLIAKTKAVFVKAPQRSKIYHQMFPDLAMPPKAVLTRWGTWLQAVSFYWQNFEAVKEVVNSFDPSDASCVSESQSCFNQPTWQDLAYIHTNFRNLCPAIAKLESQGLSINESMEIFADVHNQLDKAAGEKAEIIRQKISYIVSKNPSFDQIAKFCQILSGKNVDCDVLPTLIPFYKFASLTSCDVERTFSIYKTILSDNRISLLPQNLEMPYSLSERMKLLLNNGNYADVHFLVGEGNAKELLPAHKLILITASNVFEAMFRFEAKKAKKDENAEVIGPVEITDIDADVFKAILSFIYADDLGGVSVDNAMEVFYAAKKYNIPGLINAISNCDLSKLSNVFLAFAMANFLGEEAIRWADEQCRQNLIECSPENRRAMLGPALSKIRFSLIQQEDFYKFIVPSGVLTNDELFIVKEYLHGNRSVFVQYPQRFPTHQRHPYKPKGMFLMKIGNSSEFGQNGGRQSSEIVHIRGVPWKILAVKEGDFLLFYMQCDAENIGRRQKYPFWITLRIICQKEGKLDHVIDKNRCAIPFYQRRDFIGVVSFSELMSPDKGWYDSGEDTVKVTVEVTIGEPFEDN
;
A
#
# COMPACT_ATOMS: atom_id res chain seq x y z
N MET A 1 -60.81 -19.07 -47.22
CA MET A 1 -59.71 -20.01 -46.86
C MET A 1 -59.16 -19.66 -45.49
N PRO A 2 -59.13 -20.58 -44.51
CA PRO A 2 -58.59 -20.30 -43.19
C PRO A 2 -57.05 -20.36 -43.19
N LYS A 3 -56.41 -19.38 -42.54
CA LYS A 3 -54.94 -19.29 -42.41
C LYS A 3 -54.39 -20.54 -41.71
N ILE A 4 -53.48 -21.26 -42.36
CA ILE A 4 -52.75 -22.41 -41.80
C ILE A 4 -51.87 -21.89 -40.65
N LYS A 5 -52.17 -22.29 -39.41
CA LYS A 5 -51.38 -21.93 -38.21
C LYS A 5 -49.99 -22.59 -38.28
N SER A 6 -48.95 -21.88 -37.85
CA SER A 6 -47.57 -22.40 -37.81
C SER A 6 -47.44 -23.57 -36.82
N LYS A 7 -46.54 -24.52 -37.09
CA LYS A 7 -46.32 -25.71 -36.24
C LYS A 7 -46.02 -25.37 -34.77
N SER A 8 -45.40 -24.23 -34.47
CA SER A 8 -45.08 -23.83 -33.09
C SER A 8 -46.31 -23.38 -32.30
N ALA A 9 -47.36 -22.87 -32.97
CA ALA A 9 -48.61 -22.52 -32.32
C ALA A 9 -49.37 -23.77 -31.83
N ASN A 10 -49.26 -24.89 -32.55
CA ASN A 10 -49.89 -26.15 -32.16
C ASN A 10 -49.24 -26.76 -30.89
N PHE A 11 -47.91 -26.69 -30.73
CA PHE A 11 -47.23 -27.21 -29.53
C PHE A 11 -47.59 -26.44 -28.27
N ARG A 12 -47.70 -25.11 -28.34
CA ARG A 12 -48.14 -24.30 -27.18
C ARG A 12 -49.58 -24.58 -26.81
N GLU A 13 -50.45 -24.76 -27.81
CA GLU A 13 -51.85 -25.13 -27.58
C GLU A 13 -51.98 -26.53 -26.96
N TRP A 14 -51.14 -27.48 -27.36
CA TRP A 14 -51.09 -28.82 -26.78
C TRP A 14 -50.65 -28.81 -25.32
N ILE A 15 -49.59 -28.07 -24.98
CA ILE A 15 -49.12 -27.88 -23.59
C ILE A 15 -50.23 -27.27 -22.74
N ARG A 16 -50.97 -26.28 -23.29
CA ARG A 16 -52.10 -25.65 -22.60
C ARG A 16 -53.26 -26.63 -22.39
N ARG A 17 -53.57 -27.49 -23.37
CA ARG A 17 -54.66 -28.49 -23.27
C ARG A 17 -54.42 -29.60 -22.24
N ILE A 18 -53.17 -29.91 -21.92
CA ILE A 18 -52.83 -30.88 -20.86
C ILE A 18 -52.62 -30.22 -19.49
N GLY A 19 -52.89 -28.92 -19.35
CA GLY A 19 -52.86 -28.20 -18.08
C GLY A 19 -51.46 -28.00 -17.48
N GLY A 20 -50.40 -28.11 -18.27
CA GLY A 20 -49.01 -28.12 -17.77
C GLY A 20 -48.15 -27.01 -18.34
N THR A 21 -48.43 -25.74 -18.07
CA THR A 21 -47.57 -24.64 -18.54
C THR A 21 -46.27 -24.49 -17.76
N ASP A 22 -46.23 -24.98 -16.52
CA ASP A 22 -45.18 -24.55 -15.59
C ASP A 22 -43.92 -25.42 -15.65
N PHE A 23 -43.99 -26.57 -16.33
CA PHE A 23 -42.91 -27.57 -16.36
C PHE A 23 -42.48 -27.98 -17.77
N TYR A 24 -43.03 -27.34 -18.81
CA TYR A 24 -42.76 -27.67 -20.20
C TYR A 24 -42.23 -26.47 -20.98
N SER A 25 -41.12 -26.65 -21.67
CA SER A 25 -40.58 -25.66 -22.59
C SER A 25 -40.61 -26.18 -24.04
N THR A 26 -40.76 -25.27 -25.01
CA THR A 26 -40.74 -25.64 -26.43
C THR A 26 -39.95 -24.63 -27.26
N THR A 27 -39.09 -25.13 -28.14
CA THR A 27 -38.35 -24.34 -29.14
C THR A 27 -39.12 -24.22 -30.47
N GLY A 28 -40.39 -24.66 -30.51
CA GLY A 28 -41.21 -24.69 -31.71
C GLY A 28 -40.93 -25.86 -32.65
N LYS A 29 -39.90 -26.67 -32.38
CA LYS A 29 -39.60 -27.96 -33.05
C LYS A 29 -39.68 -29.16 -32.10
N ILE A 30 -39.47 -28.93 -30.80
CA ILE A 30 -39.35 -29.96 -29.77
C ILE A 30 -40.12 -29.51 -28.51
N ILE A 31 -40.73 -30.45 -27.78
CA ILE A 31 -41.24 -30.22 -26.42
C ILE A 31 -40.34 -30.92 -25.41
N TYR A 32 -39.89 -30.17 -24.39
CA TYR A 32 -39.00 -30.63 -23.34
C TYR A 32 -39.69 -30.51 -21.98
N CYS A 33 -39.66 -31.59 -21.20
CA CYS A 33 -40.16 -31.63 -19.83
C CYS A 33 -39.03 -31.22 -18.87
N GLN A 34 -39.17 -30.09 -18.19
CA GLN A 34 -38.19 -29.60 -17.22
C GLN A 34 -38.20 -30.41 -15.92
N LEU A 35 -39.33 -31.02 -15.55
CA LEU A 35 -39.38 -31.93 -14.39
C LEU A 35 -38.59 -33.22 -14.64
N CYS A 36 -38.80 -33.82 -15.81
CA CYS A 36 -38.16 -35.09 -16.15
C CYS A 36 -36.77 -34.93 -16.78
N GLU A 37 -36.42 -33.73 -17.21
CA GLU A 37 -35.23 -33.43 -18.03
C GLU A 37 -35.18 -34.26 -19.33
N GLN A 38 -36.33 -34.46 -19.97
CA GLN A 38 -36.44 -35.29 -21.16
C GLN A 38 -37.21 -34.60 -22.29
N GLN A 39 -36.73 -34.81 -23.51
CA GLN A 39 -37.44 -34.48 -24.74
C GLN A 39 -38.59 -35.47 -24.96
N VAL A 40 -39.80 -34.94 -25.10
CA VAL A 40 -41.01 -35.77 -25.21
C VAL A 40 -41.38 -36.06 -26.66
N THR A 41 -41.03 -35.15 -27.57
CA THR A 41 -41.25 -35.33 -29.01
C THR A 41 -40.02 -35.95 -29.68
N ALA A 42 -39.89 -37.28 -29.63
CA ALA A 42 -38.93 -38.01 -30.45
C ALA A 42 -39.67 -38.65 -31.65
N ALA A 43 -39.23 -38.35 -32.86
CA ALA A 43 -39.43 -39.23 -34.00
C ALA A 43 -38.05 -39.52 -34.59
N THR A 44 -37.58 -40.75 -34.42
CA THR A 44 -36.39 -41.28 -35.07
C THR A 44 -36.66 -41.34 -36.59
N PRO A 45 -35.79 -40.80 -37.46
CA PRO A 45 -35.97 -40.95 -38.89
C PRO A 45 -35.46 -42.33 -39.30
N VAL A 46 -36.36 -43.23 -39.71
CA VAL A 46 -36.00 -44.43 -40.47
C VAL A 46 -35.72 -43.99 -41.91
N ARG A 47 -34.53 -44.34 -42.43
CA ARG A 47 -34.13 -44.19 -43.83
C ARG A 47 -35.10 -44.98 -44.72
N GLN A 48 -35.68 -44.33 -45.74
CA GLN A 48 -35.81 -44.85 -47.12
C GLN A 48 -36.42 -43.78 -48.05
N GLN A 49 -36.35 -44.06 -49.35
CA GLN A 49 -36.21 -43.17 -50.51
C GLN A 49 -37.47 -42.41 -50.96
N GLN A 50 -37.22 -41.35 -51.75
CA GLN A 50 -38.09 -40.68 -52.76
C GLN A 50 -39.30 -39.83 -52.28
N GLN A 51 -39.49 -38.70 -52.99
CA GLN A 51 -40.51 -37.62 -52.84
C GLN A 51 -41.98 -38.10 -53.01
N PRO A 52 -43.03 -37.24 -52.84
CA PRO A 52 -43.31 -36.22 -51.81
C PRO A 52 -44.78 -36.27 -51.26
N LYS A 53 -45.09 -35.34 -50.34
CA LYS A 53 -46.41 -34.74 -49.99
C LYS A 53 -47.33 -35.38 -48.92
N ASN A 54 -47.42 -34.59 -47.84
CA ASN A 54 -48.60 -34.11 -47.11
C ASN A 54 -49.45 -35.00 -46.17
N SER A 55 -49.64 -34.42 -44.98
CA SER A 55 -50.84 -34.44 -44.13
C SER A 55 -51.17 -35.63 -43.23
N GLN A 56 -50.24 -36.13 -42.41
CA GLN A 56 -50.63 -36.99 -41.27
C GLN A 56 -49.76 -36.95 -39.99
N ILE A 57 -48.98 -35.89 -39.75
CA ILE A 57 -48.02 -35.85 -38.62
C ILE A 57 -48.60 -35.24 -37.32
N SER A 58 -49.81 -34.64 -37.33
CA SER A 58 -50.28 -33.86 -36.17
C SER A 58 -50.87 -34.66 -34.99
N CYS A 59 -51.28 -35.92 -35.19
CA CYS A 59 -52.03 -36.67 -34.17
C CYS A 59 -51.14 -37.56 -33.27
N THR A 60 -49.96 -37.99 -33.73
CA THR A 60 -49.08 -38.90 -32.98
C THR A 60 -48.25 -38.19 -31.91
N GLN A 61 -47.86 -36.93 -32.14
CA GLN A 61 -47.01 -36.17 -31.23
C GLN A 61 -47.74 -35.70 -29.96
N PHE A 62 -49.04 -35.43 -30.04
CA PHE A 62 -49.85 -35.10 -28.86
C PHE A 62 -50.06 -36.32 -27.95
N ALA A 63 -50.19 -37.52 -28.53
CA ALA A 63 -50.35 -38.76 -27.77
C ALA A 63 -49.11 -39.09 -26.93
N HIS A 64 -47.90 -38.89 -27.47
CA HIS A 64 -46.65 -39.07 -26.72
C HIS A 64 -46.52 -38.10 -25.54
N LEU A 65 -47.02 -36.87 -25.69
CA LEU A 65 -47.03 -35.88 -24.61
C LEU A 65 -47.98 -36.30 -23.48
N LYS A 66 -49.16 -36.82 -23.82
CA LYS A 66 -50.11 -37.36 -22.84
C LYS A 66 -49.55 -38.61 -22.12
N GLN A 67 -48.89 -39.49 -22.86
CA GLN A 67 -48.25 -40.69 -22.29
C GLN A 67 -47.09 -40.33 -21.35
N HIS A 68 -46.33 -39.27 -21.64
CA HIS A 68 -45.24 -38.82 -20.76
C HIS A 68 -45.75 -38.38 -19.38
N ASN A 69 -46.87 -37.64 -19.29
CA ASN A 69 -47.50 -37.26 -18.00
C ASN A 69 -47.96 -38.49 -17.20
N GLU A 70 -48.33 -39.56 -17.90
CA GLU A 70 -48.75 -40.83 -17.28
C GLU A 70 -47.58 -41.68 -16.76
N THR A 71 -46.33 -41.39 -17.17
CA THR A 71 -45.17 -42.18 -16.76
C THR A 71 -44.89 -42.08 -15.25
N GLY A 72 -44.52 -43.22 -14.64
CA GLY A 72 -44.21 -43.29 -13.20
C GLY A 72 -43.08 -42.33 -12.78
N LYS A 73 -42.10 -42.06 -13.66
CA LYS A 73 -41.03 -41.08 -13.42
C LYS A 73 -41.59 -39.65 -13.30
N HIS A 74 -42.53 -39.26 -14.17
CA HIS A 74 -43.13 -37.94 -14.13
C HIS A 74 -44.00 -37.74 -12.89
N LYS A 75 -44.89 -38.70 -12.59
CA LYS A 75 -45.75 -38.66 -11.39
C LYS A 75 -44.94 -38.61 -10.09
N ALA A 76 -43.87 -39.40 -9.96
CA ALA A 76 -43.03 -39.41 -8.76
C ALA A 76 -42.26 -38.09 -8.56
N LYS A 77 -41.76 -37.47 -9.64
CA LYS A 77 -41.08 -36.17 -9.55
C LYS A 77 -42.05 -35.01 -9.29
N LEU A 78 -43.26 -35.06 -9.84
CA LEU A 78 -44.31 -34.07 -9.58
C LEU A 78 -44.71 -34.07 -8.10
N GLU A 79 -44.85 -35.25 -7.48
CA GLU A 79 -45.17 -35.37 -6.05
C GLU A 79 -44.01 -34.93 -5.14
N ARG A 80 -42.74 -35.20 -5.53
CA ARG A 80 -41.57 -34.65 -4.81
C ARG A 80 -41.49 -33.12 -4.86
N ASN A 81 -41.97 -32.50 -5.95
CA ASN A 81 -41.93 -31.05 -6.09
C ASN A 81 -43.03 -30.34 -5.27
N LYS A 82 -44.10 -31.05 -4.88
CA LYS A 82 -45.14 -30.52 -3.97
C LYS A 82 -44.73 -30.56 -2.50
N GLY A 83 -43.83 -31.47 -2.11
CA GLY A 83 -43.26 -31.58 -0.77
C GLY A 83 -41.92 -30.85 -0.68
N GLY A 84 -41.95 -29.53 -0.51
CA GLY A 84 -40.77 -28.68 -0.46
C GLY A 84 -39.84 -28.98 0.71
N GLN A 85 -38.87 -29.89 0.50
CA GLN A 85 -37.54 -29.84 1.10
C GLN A 85 -36.53 -30.42 0.11
N GLN A 86 -35.86 -29.55 -0.65
CA GLN A 86 -34.59 -29.88 -1.29
C GLN A 86 -33.57 -28.76 -1.03
N GLN A 87 -32.43 -29.17 -0.48
CA GLN A 87 -31.20 -28.39 -0.43
C GLN A 87 -30.86 -27.89 -1.83
N GLN A 88 -30.82 -26.57 -2.01
CA GLN A 88 -30.34 -25.97 -3.25
C GLN A 88 -28.84 -25.69 -3.17
N PHE A 89 -28.09 -26.41 -3.99
CA PHE A 89 -26.81 -25.94 -4.51
C PHE A 89 -27.05 -24.73 -5.42
N LEU A 90 -26.16 -23.74 -5.33
CA LEU A 90 -26.23 -22.43 -5.99
C LEU A 90 -26.56 -22.51 -7.49
N THR A 91 -27.74 -22.03 -7.87
CA THR A 91 -28.00 -21.43 -9.17
C THR A 91 -28.50 -20.01 -8.95
N THR A 92 -27.71 -19.02 -9.38
CA THR A 92 -28.06 -17.61 -9.41
C THR A 92 -29.22 -17.39 -10.39
N THR A 93 -30.44 -17.52 -9.88
CA THR A 93 -31.60 -16.87 -10.47
C THR A 93 -31.77 -15.51 -9.82
N THR A 94 -31.44 -14.46 -10.57
CA THR A 94 -31.83 -13.07 -10.30
C THR A 94 -33.35 -12.96 -10.34
N THR A 95 -34.00 -13.36 -9.24
CA THR A 95 -35.26 -12.75 -8.84
C THR A 95 -34.89 -11.43 -8.18
N ASN A 96 -35.54 -10.33 -8.59
CA ASN A 96 -35.46 -9.04 -7.90
C ASN A 96 -36.09 -9.23 -6.51
N ASN A 97 -35.34 -9.81 -5.57
CA ASN A 97 -35.71 -9.90 -4.18
C ASN A 97 -35.56 -8.50 -3.61
N ILE A 98 -36.71 -7.83 -3.44
CA ILE A 98 -36.77 -6.66 -2.56
C ILE A 98 -36.26 -7.15 -1.19
N PRO A 99 -35.16 -6.58 -0.67
CA PRO A 99 -34.58 -7.04 0.59
C PRO A 99 -35.61 -6.88 1.71
N ASN A 100 -35.69 -7.87 2.60
CA ASN A 100 -36.63 -7.82 3.71
C ASN A 100 -36.30 -6.61 4.60
N GLN A 101 -37.19 -5.63 4.64
CA GLN A 101 -36.97 -4.35 5.32
C GLN A 101 -36.65 -4.54 6.81
N PHE A 102 -37.29 -5.51 7.48
CA PHE A 102 -37.02 -5.78 8.90
C PHE A 102 -35.59 -6.28 9.12
N ASN A 103 -35.07 -7.14 8.24
CA ASN A 103 -33.69 -7.61 8.35
C ASN A 103 -32.69 -6.50 8.06
N LEU A 104 -33.01 -5.59 7.13
CA LEU A 104 -32.20 -4.41 6.85
C LEU A 104 -32.17 -3.46 8.05
N ASP A 105 -33.33 -3.10 8.60
CA ASP A 105 -33.45 -2.23 9.77
C ASP A 105 -32.75 -2.85 10.99
N LEU A 106 -32.89 -4.16 11.18
CA LEU A 106 -32.20 -4.90 12.25
C LEU A 106 -30.68 -4.89 12.03
N CYS A 107 -30.22 -5.03 10.79
CA CYS A 107 -28.81 -4.93 10.44
C CYS A 107 -28.26 -3.55 10.76
N GLU A 108 -28.93 -2.49 10.29
CA GLU A 108 -28.55 -1.10 10.55
C GLU A 108 -28.54 -0.80 12.05
N ALA A 109 -29.57 -1.20 12.80
CA ALA A 109 -29.66 -1.00 14.23
C ALA A 109 -28.52 -1.69 15.00
N PHE A 110 -28.18 -2.94 14.65
CA PHE A 110 -27.09 -3.67 15.29
C PHE A 110 -25.73 -3.07 14.96
N VAL A 111 -25.51 -2.64 13.72
CA VAL A 111 -24.27 -1.97 13.32
C VAL A 111 -24.14 -0.62 14.04
N ALA A 112 -25.19 0.20 14.03
CA ALA A 112 -25.20 1.52 14.66
C ALA A 112 -25.04 1.44 16.19
N ALA A 113 -25.66 0.45 16.84
CA ALA A 113 -25.52 0.19 18.27
C ALA A 113 -24.24 -0.56 18.63
N ASN A 114 -23.42 -0.96 17.64
CA ASN A 114 -22.24 -1.79 17.81
C ASN A 114 -22.53 -3.08 18.61
N ILE A 115 -23.53 -3.83 18.16
CA ILE A 115 -23.89 -5.13 18.72
C ILE A 115 -23.42 -6.21 17.74
N PRO A 116 -22.53 -7.13 18.14
CA PRO A 116 -22.12 -8.23 17.27
C PRO A 116 -23.32 -9.11 16.88
N PHE A 117 -23.47 -9.43 15.59
CA PHE A 117 -24.58 -10.25 15.10
C PHE A 117 -24.65 -11.65 15.76
N GLN A 118 -23.54 -12.18 16.28
CA GLN A 118 -23.54 -13.42 17.07
C GLN A 118 -24.46 -13.34 18.29
N LYS A 119 -24.73 -12.14 18.83
CA LYS A 119 -25.67 -11.98 19.94
C LYS A 119 -27.09 -12.44 19.58
N LEU A 120 -27.48 -12.37 18.30
CA LEU A 120 -28.76 -12.89 17.80
C LEU A 120 -28.88 -14.42 17.87
N GLU A 121 -27.77 -15.13 18.05
CA GLU A 121 -27.75 -16.58 18.22
C GLU A 121 -27.92 -17.00 19.69
N SER A 122 -27.86 -16.05 20.64
CA SER A 122 -28.18 -16.33 22.04
C SER A 122 -29.65 -16.67 22.17
N GLU A 123 -29.95 -17.89 22.60
CA GLU A 123 -31.32 -18.42 22.67
C GLU A 123 -32.26 -17.53 23.51
N LYS A 124 -31.80 -17.03 24.67
CA LYS A 124 -32.59 -16.12 25.51
C LYS A 124 -32.88 -14.79 24.81
N PHE A 125 -31.89 -14.23 24.11
CA PHE A 125 -32.02 -12.94 23.45
C PHE A 125 -32.86 -13.05 22.17
N LYS A 126 -32.65 -14.12 21.40
CA LYS A 126 -33.46 -14.47 20.23
C LYS A 126 -34.93 -14.65 20.63
N ASN A 127 -35.22 -15.48 21.62
CA ASN A 127 -36.58 -15.72 22.10
C ASN A 127 -37.25 -14.44 22.62
N PHE A 128 -36.49 -13.57 23.30
CA PHE A 128 -36.97 -12.26 23.71
C PHE A 128 -37.37 -11.41 22.50
N LEU A 129 -36.48 -11.26 21.51
CA LEU A 129 -36.76 -10.47 20.31
C LEU A 129 -37.92 -11.06 19.50
N GLU A 130 -37.99 -12.37 19.32
CA GLU A 130 -39.09 -13.04 18.61
C GLU A 130 -40.44 -12.83 19.31
N LYS A 131 -40.46 -12.90 20.65
CA LYS A 131 -41.66 -12.65 21.46
C LYS A 131 -42.22 -11.24 21.24
N TYR A 132 -41.36 -10.21 21.27
CA TYR A 132 -41.82 -8.83 21.21
C TYR A 132 -41.94 -8.28 19.78
N CYS A 133 -41.08 -8.71 18.86
CA CYS A 133 -41.12 -8.30 17.46
C CYS A 133 -42.15 -9.07 16.63
N LYS A 134 -42.62 -10.24 17.11
CA LYS A 134 -43.53 -11.15 16.41
C LYS A 134 -43.03 -11.54 15.01
N ARG A 135 -41.71 -11.64 14.86
CA ARG A 135 -41.00 -12.00 13.63
C ARG A 135 -39.87 -12.94 13.96
N GLU A 136 -39.59 -13.87 13.06
CA GLU A 136 -38.41 -14.72 13.17
C GLU A 136 -37.14 -13.88 13.03
N ILE A 137 -36.18 -14.11 13.93
CA ILE A 137 -34.94 -13.34 13.95
C ILE A 137 -33.91 -14.01 13.02
N PRO A 138 -33.33 -13.27 12.06
CA PRO A 138 -32.38 -13.82 11.10
C PRO A 138 -31.11 -14.30 11.80
N HIS A 139 -30.55 -15.39 11.29
CA HIS A 139 -29.24 -15.88 11.70
C HIS A 139 -28.13 -14.88 11.33
N ARG A 140 -27.00 -14.89 12.05
CA ARG A 140 -25.89 -13.95 11.81
C ARG A 140 -25.41 -13.96 10.35
N SER A 141 -25.38 -15.14 9.74
CA SER A 141 -24.92 -15.33 8.35
C SER A 141 -25.85 -14.64 7.36
N THR A 142 -27.15 -14.59 7.64
CA THR A 142 -28.14 -13.91 6.80
C THR A 142 -27.88 -12.40 6.77
N LEU A 143 -27.70 -11.79 7.95
CA LEU A 143 -27.39 -10.35 8.06
C LEU A 143 -26.04 -10.02 7.43
N GLN A 144 -25.01 -10.81 7.72
CA GLN A 144 -23.66 -10.59 7.20
C GLN A 144 -23.55 -10.70 5.67
N LYS A 145 -24.13 -11.75 5.07
CA LYS A 145 -23.97 -12.01 3.64
C LYS A 145 -24.87 -11.14 2.77
N ASN A 146 -26.08 -10.85 3.24
CA ASN A 146 -27.13 -10.29 2.38
C ASN A 146 -27.46 -8.82 2.70
N TYR A 147 -27.19 -8.32 3.91
CA TYR A 147 -27.66 -6.99 4.35
C TYR A 147 -26.53 -6.04 4.75
N LEU A 148 -25.38 -6.55 5.21
CA LEU A 148 -24.27 -5.70 5.63
C LEU A 148 -23.69 -4.88 4.47
N SER A 149 -23.50 -5.49 3.30
CA SER A 149 -23.05 -4.79 2.09
C SER A 149 -24.06 -3.73 1.64
N LEU A 150 -25.35 -4.04 1.66
CA LEU A 150 -26.41 -3.09 1.34
C LEU A 150 -26.41 -1.88 2.29
N THR A 151 -26.27 -2.13 3.60
CA THR A 151 -26.20 -1.07 4.62
C THR A 151 -24.97 -0.18 4.42
N PHE A 152 -23.84 -0.78 4.05
CA PHE A 152 -22.62 -0.06 3.70
C PHE A 152 -22.83 0.82 2.46
N ASP A 153 -23.36 0.27 1.37
CA ASP A 153 -23.60 0.99 0.12
C ASP A 153 -24.57 2.17 0.31
N GLN A 154 -25.66 1.96 1.08
CA GLN A 154 -26.61 3.02 1.44
C GLN A 154 -25.96 4.12 2.29
N THR A 155 -25.09 3.75 3.22
CA THR A 155 -24.34 4.72 4.03
C THR A 155 -23.38 5.53 3.15
N MET A 156 -22.69 4.88 2.22
CA MET A 156 -21.80 5.54 1.26
C MET A 156 -22.56 6.48 0.32
N GLU A 157 -23.73 6.09 -0.17
CA GLU A 157 -24.65 6.95 -0.93
C GLU A 157 -25.07 8.19 -0.12
N ARG A 158 -25.46 8.00 1.16
CA ARG A 158 -25.78 9.12 2.05
C ARG A 158 -24.61 10.09 2.22
N ILE A 159 -23.40 9.57 2.45
CA ILE A 159 -22.19 10.39 2.57
C ILE A 159 -21.93 11.16 1.28
N LYS A 160 -22.05 10.50 0.11
CA LYS A 160 -21.95 11.15 -1.20
C LYS A 160 -22.95 12.28 -1.37
N ASN A 161 -24.19 12.10 -0.95
CA ASN A 161 -25.23 13.12 -1.04
C ASN A 161 -24.98 14.31 -0.10
N VAL A 162 -24.41 14.06 1.09
CA VAL A 162 -24.02 15.13 2.05
C VAL A 162 -22.86 15.96 1.50
N ILE A 163 -21.86 15.31 0.89
CA ILE A 163 -20.69 15.98 0.32
C ILE A 163 -21.07 16.71 -0.98
N GLY A 164 -21.81 16.05 -1.89
CA GLY A 164 -22.20 16.58 -3.19
C GLY A 164 -21.01 17.03 -4.03
N ASP A 165 -21.15 18.17 -4.71
CA ASP A 165 -20.10 18.81 -5.51
C ASP A 165 -19.24 19.81 -4.68
N SER A 166 -19.22 19.67 -3.36
CA SER A 166 -18.49 20.60 -2.48
C SER A 166 -16.98 20.32 -2.51
N TYR A 167 -16.18 21.34 -2.18
CA TYR A 167 -14.78 21.11 -1.82
C TYR A 167 -14.67 20.26 -0.56
N VAL A 168 -13.58 19.50 -0.43
CA VAL A 168 -13.39 18.56 0.68
C VAL A 168 -12.02 18.72 1.30
N TRP A 169 -11.93 18.38 2.58
CA TRP A 169 -10.67 18.10 3.26
C TRP A 169 -10.62 16.63 3.65
N ILE A 170 -9.41 16.10 3.75
CA ILE A 170 -9.16 14.71 4.08
C ILE A 170 -8.21 14.68 5.28
N SER A 171 -8.47 13.78 6.22
CA SER A 171 -7.53 13.51 7.31
C SER A 171 -7.23 12.02 7.36
N VAL A 172 -5.95 11.72 7.52
CA VAL A 172 -5.44 10.37 7.73
C VAL A 172 -4.83 10.33 9.11
N ASP A 173 -5.20 9.33 9.88
CA ASP A 173 -4.60 9.09 11.20
C ASP A 173 -4.20 7.63 11.31
N GLU A 174 -2.97 7.43 11.77
CA GLU A 174 -2.45 6.13 12.11
C GLU A 174 -2.70 5.88 13.60
N THR A 175 -3.34 4.77 13.90
CA THR A 175 -3.62 4.32 15.26
C THR A 175 -3.04 2.93 15.46
N THR A 176 -2.60 2.63 16.68
CA THR A 176 -2.21 1.26 17.04
C THR A 176 -3.39 0.59 17.75
N ASP A 177 -3.81 -0.57 17.26
CA ASP A 177 -4.82 -1.35 17.95
C ASP A 177 -4.25 -1.99 19.24
N LYS A 178 -5.13 -2.59 20.04
CA LYS A 178 -4.74 -3.26 21.29
C LYS A 178 -3.78 -4.45 21.11
N MET A 179 -3.67 -4.98 19.88
CA MET A 179 -2.78 -6.09 19.52
C MET A 179 -1.44 -5.59 18.95
N GLY A 180 -1.20 -4.27 18.93
CA GLY A 180 0.03 -3.69 18.40
C GLY A 180 0.05 -3.51 16.89
N ARG A 181 -1.08 -3.70 16.19
CA ARG A 181 -1.16 -3.56 14.73
C ARG A 181 -1.41 -2.11 14.36
N ALA A 182 -0.74 -1.64 13.31
CA ALA A 182 -0.98 -0.33 12.75
C ALA A 182 -2.31 -0.33 11.96
N VAL A 183 -3.17 0.64 12.24
CA VAL A 183 -4.48 0.82 11.61
C VAL A 183 -4.55 2.26 11.11
N ALA A 184 -4.63 2.42 9.79
CA ALA A 184 -4.86 3.71 9.16
C ALA A 184 -6.36 3.97 9.00
N ASN A 185 -6.77 5.20 9.32
CA ASN A 185 -8.15 5.65 9.25
C ASN A 185 -8.24 6.86 8.31
N LEU A 186 -9.24 6.87 7.44
CA LEU A 186 -9.46 7.94 6.45
C LEU A 186 -10.79 8.64 6.71
N LEU A 187 -10.70 9.90 7.12
CA LEU A 187 -11.84 10.79 7.21
C LEU A 187 -11.91 11.73 6.00
N ILE A 188 -13.14 12.06 5.61
CA ILE A 188 -13.44 13.13 4.67
C ILE A 188 -14.41 14.11 5.31
N GLY A 189 -14.17 15.40 5.10
CA GLY A 189 -15.07 16.46 5.53
C GLY A 189 -15.34 17.44 4.40
N LYS A 190 -16.48 18.13 4.48
CA LYS A 190 -16.88 19.17 3.55
C LYS A 190 -16.23 20.50 3.93
N LEU A 191 -15.63 21.18 2.96
CA LEU A 191 -15.16 22.57 3.08
C LEU A 191 -16.33 23.51 2.75
N ASP A 192 -16.67 24.34 3.71
CA ASP A 192 -17.80 25.26 3.65
C ASP A 192 -17.43 26.51 4.47
N GLY A 193 -17.61 27.69 3.87
CA GLY A 193 -17.25 28.96 4.51
C GLY A 193 -18.27 29.49 5.51
N GLN A 194 -19.48 28.92 5.55
CA GLN A 194 -20.56 29.39 6.41
C GLN A 194 -20.74 28.52 7.64
N LYS A 195 -20.57 27.19 7.50
CA LYS A 195 -20.89 26.25 8.57
C LYS A 195 -19.93 25.08 8.61
N TRP A 196 -19.57 24.65 9.82
CA TRP A 196 -18.89 23.38 10.03
C TRP A 196 -19.81 22.17 9.79
N HIS A 197 -19.28 21.16 9.12
CA HIS A 197 -19.95 19.88 8.88
C HIS A 197 -19.19 18.74 9.55
N LYS A 198 -19.93 17.77 10.10
CA LYS A 198 -19.34 16.59 10.73
C LYS A 198 -18.59 15.75 9.67
N PRO A 199 -17.32 15.36 9.91
CA PRO A 199 -16.60 14.49 8.98
C PRO A 199 -17.13 13.06 8.99
N HIS A 200 -16.84 12.33 7.91
CA HIS A 200 -17.27 10.97 7.67
C HIS A 200 -16.07 10.03 7.53
N LEU A 201 -16.11 8.90 8.23
CA LEU A 201 -15.15 7.82 8.05
C LEU A 201 -15.52 7.01 6.81
N ILE A 202 -14.58 6.95 5.88
CA ILE A 202 -14.78 6.30 4.58
C ILE A 202 -13.89 5.08 4.39
N SER A 203 -12.80 4.94 5.16
CA SER A 203 -11.94 3.76 5.09
C SER A 203 -11.18 3.53 6.40
N VAL A 204 -10.99 2.26 6.76
CA VAL A 204 -10.14 1.80 7.86
C VAL A 204 -9.38 0.59 7.37
N LYS A 205 -8.04 0.58 7.46
CA LYS A 205 -7.22 -0.54 6.99
C LYS A 205 -6.11 -0.84 7.99
N CYS A 206 -5.95 -2.12 8.31
CA CYS A 206 -4.77 -2.60 9.00
C CYS A 206 -3.59 -2.55 8.02
N LEU A 207 -2.50 -1.89 8.40
CA LEU A 207 -1.29 -1.79 7.60
C LEU A 207 -0.25 -2.76 8.14
N GLU A 208 0.38 -3.53 7.25
CA GLU A 208 1.53 -4.38 7.59
C GLU A 208 2.77 -3.54 7.90
N LYS A 209 2.91 -2.40 7.20
CA LYS A 209 3.97 -1.43 7.38
C LYS A 209 3.41 -0.02 7.19
N VAL A 210 3.88 0.90 8.02
CA VAL A 210 3.51 2.31 7.96
C VAL A 210 4.63 3.08 7.27
N ASP A 211 4.41 3.40 6.01
CA ASP A 211 5.23 4.33 5.25
C ASP A 211 4.36 5.21 4.33
N SER A 212 4.96 6.25 3.78
CA SER A 212 4.25 7.23 2.95
C SER A 212 3.58 6.58 1.74
N ALA A 213 4.16 5.51 1.18
CA ALA A 213 3.60 4.79 0.05
C ALA A 213 2.36 3.98 0.46
N ALA A 214 2.41 3.27 1.59
CA ALA A 214 1.27 2.55 2.14
C ALA A 214 0.10 3.49 2.46
N ILE A 215 0.39 4.65 3.05
CA ILE A 215 -0.62 5.69 3.34
C ILE A 215 -1.22 6.24 2.05
N ALA A 216 -0.41 6.58 1.06
CA ALA A 216 -0.89 7.09 -0.22
C ALA A 216 -1.79 6.07 -0.95
N ARG A 217 -1.41 4.79 -0.96
CA ARG A 217 -2.26 3.71 -1.49
C ARG A 217 -3.59 3.62 -0.74
N PHE A 218 -3.55 3.61 0.58
CA PHE A 218 -4.75 3.55 1.42
C PHE A 218 -5.71 4.73 1.17
N VAL A 219 -5.18 5.95 1.07
CA VAL A 219 -5.97 7.15 0.72
C VAL A 219 -6.62 6.97 -0.64
N ASN A 220 -5.85 6.57 -1.66
CA ASN A 220 -6.37 6.38 -3.01
C ASN A 220 -7.44 5.28 -3.10
N GLU A 221 -7.23 4.15 -2.42
CA GLU A 221 -8.22 3.07 -2.31
C GLU A 221 -9.49 3.55 -1.60
N GLY A 222 -9.37 4.26 -0.49
CA GLY A 222 -10.50 4.82 0.25
C GLY A 222 -11.29 5.83 -0.57
N LEU A 223 -10.60 6.68 -1.35
CA LEU A 223 -11.23 7.62 -2.27
C LEU A 223 -11.84 6.95 -3.52
N ALA A 224 -11.41 5.75 -3.89
CA ALA A 224 -11.95 5.03 -5.04
C ALA A 224 -13.45 4.72 -4.90
N TYR A 225 -13.92 4.46 -3.67
CA TYR A 225 -15.34 4.27 -3.35
C TYR A 225 -16.20 5.53 -3.60
N MET A 226 -15.55 6.69 -3.68
CA MET A 226 -16.18 7.99 -3.88
C MET A 226 -16.13 8.47 -5.33
N LYS A 227 -15.54 7.71 -6.28
CA LYS A 227 -15.33 8.11 -7.70
C LYS A 227 -16.57 8.62 -8.43
N LYS A 228 -17.79 8.22 -8.03
CA LYS A 228 -19.04 8.76 -8.60
C LYS A 228 -19.42 10.17 -8.08
N ALA A 229 -19.06 10.51 -6.84
CA ALA A 229 -19.16 11.88 -6.30
C ALA A 229 -17.91 12.72 -6.63
N GLY A 230 -16.77 12.05 -6.79
CA GLY A 230 -15.49 12.60 -7.25
C GLY A 230 -15.36 12.64 -8.78
N LYS A 231 -16.40 13.03 -9.52
CA LYS A 231 -16.27 13.35 -10.96
C LYS A 231 -15.25 14.47 -11.24
N GLN A 232 -14.72 15.13 -10.19
CA GLN A 232 -13.85 16.30 -10.21
C GLN A 232 -12.54 16.21 -9.40
N LEU A 233 -11.92 15.04 -9.16
CA LEU A 233 -10.56 15.01 -8.56
C LEU A 233 -9.44 15.49 -9.54
N LYS A 234 -9.76 16.45 -10.41
CA LYS A 234 -9.96 16.21 -11.85
C LYS A 234 -8.69 15.85 -12.65
N VAL A 235 -7.55 16.44 -12.33
CA VAL A 235 -6.20 16.14 -12.85
C VAL A 235 -5.22 16.34 -11.68
N PHE A 236 -5.66 15.82 -10.52
CA PHE A 236 -4.93 15.49 -9.29
C PHE A 236 -4.41 16.61 -8.36
N TYR A 237 -5.14 17.74 -8.29
CA TYR A 237 -5.13 18.74 -7.20
C TYR A 237 -3.92 19.71 -7.12
N ILE A 238 -3.86 20.65 -8.07
CA ILE A 238 -2.90 21.77 -8.11
C ILE A 238 -2.97 22.73 -6.90
N ASN A 239 -4.08 22.71 -6.14
CA ASN A 239 -4.31 23.55 -4.96
C ASN A 239 -4.38 22.72 -3.65
N LEU A 240 -3.85 21.50 -3.64
CA LEU A 240 -3.81 20.68 -2.41
C LEU A 240 -2.85 21.29 -1.40
N ILE A 241 -3.36 21.57 -0.20
CA ILE A 241 -2.56 22.06 0.92
C ILE A 241 -2.41 20.91 1.89
N HIS A 242 -1.20 20.38 1.99
CA HIS A 242 -0.86 19.38 2.99
C HIS A 242 -0.37 20.07 4.27
N THR A 243 -1.00 19.79 5.39
CA THR A 243 -0.61 20.34 6.69
C THR A 243 -0.57 19.23 7.75
N MET A 244 0.32 19.40 8.72
CA MET A 244 0.42 18.50 9.86
C MET A 244 -0.64 18.87 10.91
N CYS A 245 -1.16 17.86 11.61
CA CYS A 245 -2.06 18.04 12.73
C CYS A 245 -1.44 18.94 13.83
N LEU A 246 -2.13 20.03 14.20
CA LEU A 246 -1.68 20.95 15.25
C LEU A 246 -1.59 20.27 16.62
N CYS A 247 -2.53 19.39 16.96
CA CYS A 247 -2.47 18.60 18.19
C CYS A 247 -1.23 17.71 18.22
N HIS A 248 -0.92 17.05 17.10
CA HIS A 248 0.28 16.22 17.00
C HIS A 248 1.54 17.06 17.18
N ALA A 249 1.59 18.25 16.56
CA ALA A 249 2.68 19.21 16.75
C ALA A 249 2.92 19.53 18.23
N LEU A 250 1.86 19.93 18.96
CA LEU A 250 1.95 20.24 20.38
C LEU A 250 2.29 19.01 21.24
N HIS A 251 1.84 17.82 20.85
CA HIS A 251 2.23 16.58 21.51
C HIS A 251 3.73 16.28 21.35
N ARG A 252 4.33 16.53 20.19
CA ARG A 252 5.78 16.40 19.97
C ARG A 252 6.58 17.42 20.81
N VAL A 253 6.02 18.61 21.03
CA VAL A 253 6.61 19.61 21.96
C VAL A 253 6.53 19.10 23.40
N ALA A 254 5.37 18.62 23.85
CA ALA A 254 5.18 18.07 25.20
C ALA A 254 6.07 16.84 25.48
N GLU A 255 6.27 15.97 24.48
CA GLU A 255 7.22 14.86 24.55
C GLU A 255 8.64 15.37 24.80
N LYS A 256 9.08 16.39 24.03
CA LYS A 256 10.40 16.98 24.20
C LYS A 256 10.56 17.64 25.57
N VAL A 257 9.53 18.31 26.11
CA VAL A 257 9.54 18.81 27.49
C VAL A 257 9.87 17.68 28.45
N ARG A 258 9.13 16.58 28.42
CA ARG A 258 9.38 15.44 29.30
C ARG A 258 10.82 14.90 29.18
N ASP A 259 11.34 14.79 27.95
CA ASP A 259 12.69 14.25 27.70
C ASP A 259 13.79 15.11 28.35
N GLU A 260 13.59 16.43 28.45
CA GLU A 260 14.51 17.37 29.11
C GLU A 260 14.40 17.35 30.66
N PHE A 261 13.33 16.78 31.20
CA PHE A 261 13.04 16.73 32.64
C PHE A 261 12.98 15.30 33.18
N LYS A 262 14.02 14.51 32.90
CA LYS A 262 14.14 13.09 33.32
C LYS A 262 13.95 12.86 34.82
N LYS A 263 14.36 13.80 35.69
CA LYS A 263 14.18 13.70 37.14
C LYS A 263 12.70 13.78 37.53
N ALA A 264 11.97 14.75 36.97
CA ALA A 264 10.54 14.89 37.18
C ALA A 264 9.78 13.68 36.60
N ASP A 265 10.17 13.22 35.41
CA ASP A 265 9.57 12.02 34.80
C ASP A 265 9.78 10.77 35.67
N LYS A 266 11.00 10.55 36.17
CA LYS A 266 11.32 9.45 37.09
C LYS A 266 10.50 9.53 38.37
N LEU A 267 10.40 10.70 38.99
CA LEU A 267 9.60 10.90 40.21
C LEU A 267 8.13 10.51 39.98
N ILE A 268 7.50 11.03 38.92
CA ILE A 268 6.10 10.75 38.60
C ILE A 268 5.89 9.25 38.34
N ALA A 269 6.78 8.62 37.56
CA ALA A 269 6.70 7.21 37.22
C ALA A 269 6.85 6.30 38.46
N LYS A 270 7.84 6.57 39.32
CA LYS A 270 8.13 5.75 40.51
C LYS A 270 7.09 5.96 41.61
N THR A 271 6.67 7.20 41.86
CA THR A 271 5.61 7.49 42.83
C THR A 271 4.28 6.85 42.42
N LYS A 272 3.94 6.88 41.11
CA LYS A 272 2.78 6.15 40.58
C LYS A 272 2.88 4.65 40.89
N ALA A 273 4.04 4.04 40.68
CA ALA A 273 4.26 2.62 40.92
C ALA A 273 4.10 2.21 42.41
N VAL A 274 4.24 3.14 43.36
CA VAL A 274 3.96 2.88 44.78
C VAL A 274 2.49 2.50 44.99
N PHE A 275 1.56 3.20 44.33
CA PHE A 275 0.12 3.02 44.55
C PHE A 275 -0.55 2.05 43.57
N VAL A 276 0.09 1.73 42.44
CA VAL A 276 -0.46 0.80 41.45
C VAL A 276 -0.56 -0.61 42.04
N LYS A 277 -1.77 -1.19 42.02
CA LYS A 277 -2.08 -2.53 42.56
C LYS A 277 -1.75 -2.72 44.05
N ALA A 278 -1.67 -1.63 44.82
CA ALA A 278 -1.33 -1.65 46.25
C ALA A 278 -2.44 -1.01 47.12
N PRO A 279 -3.57 -1.72 47.34
CA PRO A 279 -4.74 -1.14 48.00
C PRO A 279 -4.47 -0.68 49.45
N GLN A 280 -3.55 -1.32 50.18
CA GLN A 280 -3.19 -0.90 51.53
C GLN A 280 -2.48 0.46 51.54
N ARG A 281 -1.51 0.68 50.65
CA ARG A 281 -0.84 1.97 50.50
C ARG A 281 -1.79 3.06 50.03
N SER A 282 -2.75 2.73 49.16
CA SER A 282 -3.83 3.65 48.80
C SER A 282 -4.75 3.97 49.97
N LYS A 283 -5.05 3.03 50.88
CA LYS A 283 -5.82 3.31 52.09
C LYS A 283 -5.07 4.26 53.02
N ILE A 284 -3.79 4.01 53.27
CA ILE A 284 -2.95 4.89 54.10
C ILE A 284 -2.91 6.31 53.51
N TYR A 285 -2.77 6.44 52.18
CA TYR A 285 -2.84 7.72 51.49
C TYR A 285 -4.14 8.50 51.80
N HIS A 286 -5.30 7.86 51.67
CA HIS A 286 -6.58 8.52 51.97
C HIS A 286 -6.84 8.70 53.47
N GLN A 287 -6.18 7.94 54.35
CA GLN A 287 -6.26 8.16 55.80
C GLN A 287 -5.46 9.40 56.21
N MET A 288 -4.29 9.61 55.61
CA MET A 288 -3.46 10.80 55.86
C MET A 288 -4.03 12.04 55.18
N PHE A 289 -4.53 11.91 53.95
CA PHE A 289 -5.08 13.02 53.16
C PHE A 289 -6.44 12.64 52.55
N PRO A 290 -7.55 12.75 53.31
CA PRO A 290 -8.88 12.31 52.85
C PRO A 290 -9.41 13.07 51.63
N ASP A 291 -9.13 14.38 51.56
CA ASP A 291 -9.64 15.26 50.51
C ASP A 291 -8.71 15.34 49.28
N LEU A 292 -7.54 14.69 49.34
CA LEU A 292 -6.56 14.74 48.26
C LEU A 292 -6.82 13.63 47.23
N ALA A 293 -6.98 14.01 45.98
CA ALA A 293 -7.14 13.07 44.89
C ALA A 293 -5.89 12.18 44.73
N MET A 294 -6.09 10.90 44.38
CA MET A 294 -4.97 9.99 44.09
C MET A 294 -4.06 10.54 42.99
N PRO A 295 -2.74 10.29 43.07
CA PRO A 295 -1.81 10.72 42.03
C PRO A 295 -2.26 10.27 40.63
N PRO A 296 -2.35 11.20 39.66
CA PRO A 296 -2.96 10.92 38.37
C PRO A 296 -2.18 9.91 37.56
N LYS A 297 -2.90 9.07 36.82
CA LYS A 297 -2.30 8.10 35.91
C LYS A 297 -1.87 8.82 34.63
N ALA A 298 -0.59 9.19 34.54
CA ALA A 298 -0.02 9.59 33.26
C ALA A 298 -0.15 8.42 32.25
N VAL A 299 -0.80 8.70 31.11
CA VAL A 299 -0.96 7.78 29.98
C VAL A 299 0.21 8.03 29.03
N LEU A 300 1.05 7.01 28.82
CA LEU A 300 2.28 7.10 28.02
C LEU A 300 2.06 7.58 26.59
N THR A 301 0.86 7.37 26.02
CA THR A 301 0.53 7.76 24.65
C THR A 301 -0.21 9.10 24.55
N ARG A 302 -0.49 9.78 25.67
CA ARG A 302 -1.21 11.07 25.71
C ARG A 302 -0.49 12.05 26.62
N TRP A 303 0.49 12.75 26.07
CA TRP A 303 1.44 13.60 26.81
C TRP A 303 0.79 14.74 27.62
N GLY A 304 -0.42 15.18 27.26
CA GLY A 304 -1.21 16.11 28.07
C GLY A 304 -1.53 15.58 29.48
N THR A 305 -1.63 14.27 29.66
CA THR A 305 -1.85 13.65 30.99
C THR A 305 -0.60 13.67 31.87
N TRP A 306 0.59 13.69 31.27
CA TRP A 306 1.85 13.79 32.02
C TRP A 306 2.06 15.20 32.58
N LEU A 307 1.81 16.24 31.78
CA LEU A 307 1.86 17.64 32.24
C LEU A 307 0.78 17.96 33.30
N GLN A 308 -0.39 17.33 33.21
CA GLN A 308 -1.39 17.34 34.29
C GLN A 308 -0.85 16.68 35.56
N ALA A 309 -0.15 15.55 35.45
CA ALA A 309 0.51 14.92 36.57
C ALA A 309 1.58 15.83 37.19
N VAL A 310 2.45 16.45 36.39
CA VAL A 310 3.42 17.44 36.87
C VAL A 310 2.74 18.53 37.70
N SER A 311 1.62 19.07 37.22
CA SER A 311 0.87 20.11 37.95
C SER A 311 0.30 19.60 39.27
N PHE A 312 -0.21 18.38 39.30
CA PHE A 312 -0.67 17.74 40.54
C PHE A 312 0.48 17.56 41.54
N TYR A 313 1.62 17.02 41.10
CA TYR A 313 2.77 16.78 41.98
C TYR A 313 3.41 18.08 42.46
N TRP A 314 3.42 19.12 41.64
CA TRP A 314 3.86 20.45 42.04
C TRP A 314 2.99 21.01 43.17
N GLN A 315 1.67 20.97 43.02
CA GLN A 315 0.72 21.52 44.01
C GLN A 315 0.70 20.73 45.32
N ASN A 316 0.97 19.42 45.25
CA ASN A 316 0.82 18.50 46.38
C ASN A 316 2.15 17.83 46.76
N PHE A 317 3.29 18.47 46.47
CA PHE A 317 4.61 17.86 46.59
C PHE A 317 4.88 17.33 48.00
N GLU A 318 4.68 18.18 49.03
CA GLU A 318 4.94 17.81 50.42
C GLU A 318 3.98 16.75 50.94
N ALA A 319 2.68 16.87 50.64
CA ALA A 319 1.69 15.87 51.05
C ALA A 319 2.01 14.48 50.47
N VAL A 320 2.33 14.41 49.17
CA VAL A 320 2.68 13.13 48.54
C VAL A 320 4.01 12.60 49.07
N LYS A 321 4.99 13.47 49.31
CA LYS A 321 6.29 13.11 49.90
C LYS A 321 6.12 12.52 51.29
N GLU A 322 5.27 13.12 52.12
CA GLU A 322 4.99 12.65 53.48
C GLU A 322 4.41 11.23 53.48
N VAL A 323 3.40 10.97 52.63
CA VAL A 323 2.84 9.61 52.51
C VAL A 323 3.91 8.62 52.03
N VAL A 324 4.67 8.97 51.00
CA VAL A 324 5.67 8.04 50.43
C VAL A 324 6.79 7.74 51.43
N ASN A 325 7.19 8.73 52.25
CA ASN A 325 8.20 8.55 53.29
C ASN A 325 7.67 7.78 54.51
N SER A 326 6.36 7.62 54.66
CA SER A 326 5.77 6.77 55.71
C SER A 326 5.91 5.27 55.44
N PHE A 327 6.22 4.88 54.19
CA PHE A 327 6.35 3.48 53.79
C PHE A 327 7.78 2.95 54.00
N ASP A 328 7.91 1.66 54.27
CA ASP A 328 9.20 1.01 54.42
C ASP A 328 9.91 0.91 53.04
N PRO A 329 11.15 1.43 52.87
CA PRO A 329 11.91 1.33 51.62
C PRO A 329 12.17 -0.11 51.16
N SER A 330 12.19 -1.07 52.09
CA SER A 330 12.42 -2.48 51.80
C SER A 330 11.18 -3.20 51.24
N ASP A 331 9.98 -2.64 51.41
CA ASP A 331 8.72 -3.24 50.95
C ASP A 331 8.66 -3.40 49.42
N ALA A 332 9.23 -2.44 48.67
CA ALA A 332 9.28 -2.49 47.22
C ALA A 332 10.33 -1.52 46.66
N SER A 333 10.98 -1.91 45.55
CA SER A 333 11.93 -1.05 44.84
C SER A 333 11.29 0.28 44.36
N CYS A 334 9.98 0.30 44.05
CA CYS A 334 9.31 1.55 43.70
C CYS A 334 9.21 2.53 44.86
N VAL A 335 9.14 2.05 46.11
CA VAL A 335 9.06 2.89 47.32
C VAL A 335 10.42 3.55 47.55
N SER A 336 11.49 2.77 47.67
CA SER A 336 12.84 3.30 47.87
C SER A 336 13.29 4.22 46.74
N GLU A 337 12.99 3.88 45.47
CA GLU A 337 13.29 4.78 44.35
C GLU A 337 12.46 6.07 44.39
N SER A 338 11.19 6.02 44.80
CA SER A 338 10.34 7.21 44.93
C SER A 338 10.84 8.13 46.05
N GLN A 339 11.19 7.57 47.20
CA GLN A 339 11.77 8.31 48.33
C GLN A 339 13.10 8.97 47.92
N SER A 340 13.96 8.24 47.20
CA SER A 340 15.19 8.80 46.64
C SER A 340 14.93 9.99 45.72
N CYS A 341 13.88 9.93 44.88
CA CYS A 341 13.51 11.04 44.00
C CYS A 341 13.00 12.26 44.80
N PHE A 342 12.25 12.06 45.88
CA PHE A 342 11.78 13.16 46.76
C PHE A 342 12.90 13.82 47.57
N ASN A 343 14.03 13.14 47.75
CA ASN A 343 15.23 13.69 48.39
C ASN A 343 16.10 14.53 47.45
N GLN A 344 15.84 14.49 46.14
CA GLN A 344 16.47 15.37 45.16
C GLN A 344 15.67 16.67 45.01
N PRO A 345 16.27 17.77 44.49
CA PRO A 345 15.56 19.03 44.25
C PRO A 345 14.61 18.97 43.03
N THR A 346 13.91 17.85 42.83
CA THR A 346 12.99 17.60 41.71
C THR A 346 11.77 18.53 41.73
N TRP A 347 11.42 19.08 42.90
CA TRP A 347 10.38 20.10 43.01
C TRP A 347 10.70 21.35 42.16
N GLN A 348 11.98 21.69 41.96
CA GLN A 348 12.39 22.82 41.11
C GLN A 348 12.05 22.57 39.64
N ASP A 349 12.30 21.34 39.16
CA ASP A 349 11.90 20.91 37.81
C ASP A 349 10.37 20.95 37.67
N LEU A 350 9.62 20.43 38.66
CA LEU A 350 8.15 20.46 38.65
C LEU A 350 7.59 21.90 38.63
N ALA A 351 8.15 22.79 39.46
CA ALA A 351 7.79 24.21 39.52
C ALA A 351 8.00 24.89 38.18
N TYR A 352 9.17 24.66 37.59
CA TYR A 352 9.55 25.25 36.32
C TYR A 352 8.64 24.76 35.18
N ILE A 353 8.37 23.45 35.12
CA ILE A 353 7.47 22.89 34.09
C ILE A 353 6.04 23.41 34.28
N HIS A 354 5.53 23.43 35.51
CA HIS A 354 4.19 23.96 35.79
C HIS A 354 4.08 25.43 35.39
N THR A 355 5.11 26.23 35.65
CA THR A 355 5.08 27.67 35.34
C THR A 355 5.14 27.93 33.83
N ASN A 356 6.00 27.22 33.11
CA ASN A 356 6.33 27.55 31.71
C ASN A 356 5.58 26.71 30.67
N PHE A 357 5.17 25.47 30.98
CA PHE A 357 4.67 24.51 29.99
C PHE A 357 3.25 23.99 30.26
N ARG A 358 2.61 24.38 31.38
CA ARG A 358 1.25 23.90 31.73
C ARG A 358 0.19 24.17 30.66
N ASN A 359 0.35 25.25 29.90
CA ASN A 359 -0.64 25.72 28.93
C ASN A 359 -0.69 24.86 27.65
N LEU A 360 0.28 23.96 27.45
CA LEU A 360 0.19 22.93 26.40
C LEU A 360 -1.05 22.05 26.58
N CYS A 361 -1.42 21.68 27.83
CA CYS A 361 -2.59 20.84 28.11
C CYS A 361 -3.93 21.47 27.67
N PRO A 362 -4.30 22.68 28.15
CA PRO A 362 -5.55 23.31 27.72
C PRO A 362 -5.53 23.66 26.23
N ALA A 363 -4.38 23.97 25.64
CA ALA A 363 -4.28 24.21 24.20
C ALA A 363 -4.56 22.94 23.39
N ILE A 364 -3.96 21.81 23.74
CA ILE A 364 -4.25 20.51 23.12
C ILE A 364 -5.73 20.16 23.29
N ALA A 365 -6.28 20.28 24.50
CA ALA A 365 -7.69 19.97 24.75
C ALA A 365 -8.66 20.88 23.96
N LYS A 366 -8.31 22.16 23.78
CA LYS A 366 -9.08 23.07 22.93
C LYS A 366 -8.97 22.70 21.45
N LEU A 367 -7.77 22.47 20.93
CA LEU A 367 -7.56 22.04 19.53
C LEU A 367 -8.21 20.68 19.25
N GLU A 368 -8.32 19.83 20.25
CA GLU A 368 -9.09 18.62 20.14
C GLU A 368 -10.55 18.94 19.82
N SER A 369 -11.18 19.98 20.38
CA SER A 369 -12.62 20.27 20.20
C SER A 369 -13.08 20.35 18.72
N GLN A 370 -14.36 20.03 18.48
CA GLN A 370 -14.93 20.02 17.13
C GLN A 370 -15.45 21.39 16.72
N GLY A 371 -15.37 21.70 15.43
CA GLY A 371 -16.00 22.90 14.87
C GLY A 371 -15.19 24.18 14.97
N LEU A 372 -13.92 24.12 15.41
CA LEU A 372 -13.03 25.26 15.38
C LEU A 372 -12.80 25.75 13.95
N SER A 373 -12.79 27.06 13.79
CA SER A 373 -12.27 27.69 12.59
C SER A 373 -10.75 27.60 12.52
N ILE A 374 -10.19 27.83 11.33
CA ILE A 374 -8.74 27.90 11.15
C ILE A 374 -8.13 29.03 11.96
N ASN A 375 -8.82 30.17 12.11
CA ASN A 375 -8.37 31.29 12.92
C ASN A 375 -8.26 30.91 14.39
N GLU A 376 -9.32 30.35 14.98
CA GLU A 376 -9.31 29.92 16.39
C GLU A 376 -8.22 28.87 16.64
N SER A 377 -8.05 27.92 15.71
CA SER A 377 -7.02 26.89 15.80
C SER A 377 -5.61 27.49 15.76
N MET A 378 -5.36 28.43 14.84
CA MET A 378 -4.07 29.10 14.71
C MET A 378 -3.78 30.05 15.88
N GLU A 379 -4.80 30.71 16.45
CA GLU A 379 -4.67 31.53 17.66
C GLU A 379 -4.27 30.67 18.86
N ILE A 380 -4.91 29.51 19.07
CA ILE A 380 -4.53 28.59 20.16
C ILE A 380 -3.06 28.14 20.00
N PHE A 381 -2.63 27.85 18.77
CA PHE A 381 -1.25 27.45 18.51
C PHE A 381 -0.26 28.61 18.73
N ALA A 382 -0.60 29.82 18.28
CA ALA A 382 0.20 31.03 18.45
C ALA A 382 0.33 31.42 19.94
N ASP A 383 -0.73 31.27 20.73
CA ASP A 383 -0.71 31.51 22.17
C ASP A 383 0.31 30.61 22.89
N VAL A 384 0.38 29.33 22.48
CA VAL A 384 1.41 28.41 23.01
C VAL A 384 2.80 28.89 22.61
N HIS A 385 3.01 29.22 21.32
CA HIS A 385 4.30 29.71 20.84
C HIS A 385 4.77 30.93 21.64
N ASN A 386 3.91 31.94 21.77
CA ASN A 386 4.20 33.18 22.53
C ASN A 386 4.53 32.92 24.01
N GLN A 387 3.99 31.86 24.61
CA GLN A 387 4.30 31.50 25.98
C GLN A 387 5.64 30.77 26.11
N LEU A 388 5.96 29.88 25.15
CA LEU A 388 7.27 29.23 25.08
C LEU A 388 8.39 30.27 24.83
N ASP A 389 8.08 31.35 24.13
CA ASP A 389 9.00 32.48 23.93
C ASP A 389 9.32 33.24 25.22
N LYS A 390 8.39 33.26 26.19
CA LYS A 390 8.58 33.91 27.49
C LYS A 390 9.36 33.05 28.50
N ALA A 391 9.50 31.75 28.26
CA ALA A 391 10.20 30.86 29.17
C ALA A 391 11.71 31.11 29.13
N ALA A 392 12.40 31.19 30.27
CA ALA A 392 13.84 31.49 30.32
C ALA A 392 14.68 30.27 30.70
N GLY A 393 15.89 30.14 30.15
CA GLY A 393 16.87 29.09 30.49
C GLY A 393 17.16 28.11 29.36
N GLU A 394 18.22 27.32 29.54
CA GLU A 394 18.75 26.37 28.53
C GLU A 394 17.69 25.37 28.05
N LYS A 395 16.95 24.75 28.98
CA LYS A 395 15.89 23.80 28.63
C LYS A 395 14.79 24.45 27.81
N ALA A 396 14.36 25.67 28.15
CA ALA A 396 13.36 26.39 27.35
C ALA A 396 13.84 26.72 25.95
N GLU A 397 15.13 27.01 25.77
CA GLU A 397 15.73 27.24 24.45
C GLU A 397 15.65 25.98 23.58
N ILE A 398 15.94 24.81 24.15
CA ILE A 398 15.78 23.52 23.45
C ILE A 398 14.31 23.29 23.03
N ILE A 399 13.35 23.62 23.89
CA ILE A 399 11.91 23.48 23.58
C ILE A 399 11.47 24.48 22.50
N ARG A 400 11.94 25.74 22.54
CA ARG A 400 11.71 26.73 21.49
C ARG A 400 12.24 26.28 20.14
N GLN A 401 13.48 25.80 20.11
CA GLN A 401 14.07 25.26 18.88
C GLN A 401 13.24 24.10 18.33
N LYS A 402 12.66 23.27 19.20
CA LYS A 402 11.77 22.19 18.78
C LYS A 402 10.49 22.70 18.12
N ILE A 403 9.79 23.68 18.68
CA ILE A 403 8.57 24.22 18.06
C ILE A 403 8.89 24.97 16.75
N SER A 404 9.97 25.76 16.71
CA SER A 404 10.42 26.42 15.48
C SER A 404 10.82 25.42 14.39
N TYR A 405 11.50 24.33 14.76
CA TYR A 405 11.79 23.23 13.84
C TYR A 405 10.51 22.60 13.29
N ILE A 406 9.53 22.32 14.15
CA ILE A 406 8.24 21.76 13.72
C ILE A 406 7.56 22.72 12.73
N VAL A 407 7.48 24.01 13.02
CA VAL A 407 6.84 25.00 12.12
C VAL A 407 7.61 25.08 10.79
N SER A 408 8.95 25.17 10.81
CA SER A 408 9.77 25.28 9.60
C SER A 408 9.69 24.05 8.68
N LYS A 409 9.35 22.88 9.22
CA LYS A 409 9.13 21.65 8.43
C LYS A 409 7.75 21.57 7.79
N ASN A 410 6.89 22.55 8.02
CA ASN A 410 5.52 22.57 7.50
C ASN A 410 5.23 23.89 6.74
N PRO A 411 5.65 23.98 5.46
CA PRO A 411 5.48 25.20 4.65
C PRO A 411 4.02 25.69 4.53
N SER A 412 3.06 24.79 4.73
CA SER A 412 1.63 25.11 4.72
C SER A 412 1.16 25.95 5.91
N PHE A 413 1.91 26.01 7.01
CA PHE A 413 1.58 26.91 8.13
C PHE A 413 1.55 28.37 7.69
N ASP A 414 2.54 28.81 6.90
CA ASP A 414 2.61 30.18 6.40
C ASP A 414 1.41 30.48 5.48
N GLN A 415 1.04 29.51 4.65
CA GLN A 415 -0.11 29.62 3.76
C GLN A 415 -1.43 29.71 4.52
N ILE A 416 -1.61 28.88 5.57
CA ILE A 416 -2.79 28.93 6.45
C ILE A 416 -2.82 30.24 7.24
N ALA A 417 -1.67 30.73 7.70
CA ALA A 417 -1.57 32.02 8.38
C ALA A 417 -2.00 33.18 7.46
N LYS A 418 -1.60 33.15 6.18
CA LYS A 418 -2.08 34.10 5.16
C LYS A 418 -3.60 34.03 5.00
N PHE A 419 -4.19 32.83 4.96
CA PHE A 419 -5.65 32.70 4.92
C PHE A 419 -6.31 33.32 6.14
N CYS A 420 -5.79 33.07 7.34
CA CYS A 420 -6.33 33.67 8.56
C CYS A 420 -6.27 35.20 8.52
N GLN A 421 -5.20 35.78 7.99
CA GLN A 421 -5.05 37.23 7.80
C GLN A 421 -6.08 37.78 6.82
N ILE A 422 -6.27 37.12 5.67
CA ILE A 422 -7.26 37.52 4.65
C ILE A 422 -8.69 37.42 5.21
N LEU A 423 -9.03 36.32 5.89
CA LEU A 423 -10.33 36.14 6.53
C LEU A 423 -10.59 37.14 7.68
N SER A 424 -9.53 37.77 8.20
CA SER A 424 -9.60 38.84 9.20
C SER A 424 -9.60 40.25 8.57
N GLY A 425 -9.65 40.36 7.24
CA GLY A 425 -9.70 41.63 6.52
C GLY A 425 -8.35 42.28 6.22
N LYS A 426 -7.23 41.56 6.39
CA LYS A 426 -5.89 42.06 6.02
C LYS A 426 -5.58 41.76 4.55
N ASN A 427 -4.79 42.63 3.92
CA ASN A 427 -4.40 42.49 2.51
C ASN A 427 -3.03 41.80 2.40
N VAL A 428 -2.99 40.61 1.82
CA VAL A 428 -1.81 39.74 1.77
C VAL A 428 -1.83 38.93 0.48
N ASP A 429 -0.68 38.83 -0.20
CA ASP A 429 -0.54 38.00 -1.40
C ASP A 429 -0.56 36.50 -1.07
N CYS A 430 -1.36 35.76 -1.84
CA CYS A 430 -1.55 34.33 -1.68
C CYS A 430 -1.49 33.61 -3.02
N ASP A 431 -0.81 32.47 -3.05
CA ASP A 431 -0.63 31.62 -4.24
C ASP A 431 -1.86 30.76 -4.55
N VAL A 432 -2.94 30.88 -3.77
CA VAL A 432 -4.20 30.15 -3.96
C VAL A 432 -5.25 31.07 -4.56
N LEU A 433 -6.09 30.51 -5.42
CA LEU A 433 -7.20 31.23 -6.03
C LEU A 433 -8.06 31.91 -4.93
N PRO A 434 -8.19 33.25 -4.94
CA PRO A 434 -8.86 33.98 -3.86
C PRO A 434 -10.30 33.54 -3.58
N THR A 435 -10.99 33.01 -4.60
CA THR A 435 -12.36 32.49 -4.48
C THR A 435 -12.46 31.24 -3.59
N LEU A 436 -11.35 30.53 -3.34
CA LEU A 436 -11.31 29.32 -2.51
C LEU A 436 -11.13 29.64 -1.02
N ILE A 437 -10.53 30.78 -0.68
CA ILE A 437 -10.13 31.14 0.69
C ILE A 437 -11.30 31.07 1.69
N PRO A 438 -12.51 31.57 1.38
CA PRO A 438 -13.64 31.48 2.30
C PRO A 438 -14.00 30.04 2.68
N PHE A 439 -13.83 29.06 1.79
CA PHE A 439 -14.17 27.66 2.05
C PHE A 439 -13.24 27.00 3.09
N TYR A 440 -12.05 27.56 3.32
CA TYR A 440 -11.12 27.05 4.32
C TYR A 440 -11.46 27.48 5.75
N LYS A 441 -12.43 28.38 5.96
CA LYS A 441 -12.75 28.93 7.29
C LYS A 441 -12.92 27.86 8.36
N PHE A 442 -13.60 26.75 8.04
CA PHE A 442 -13.84 25.61 8.93
C PHE A 442 -13.08 24.34 8.52
N ALA A 443 -11.97 24.49 7.78
CA ALA A 443 -11.09 23.36 7.48
C ALA A 443 -10.46 22.83 8.78
N SER A 444 -10.50 21.50 8.97
CA SER A 444 -9.87 20.91 10.15
C SER A 444 -8.33 20.97 10.02
N LEU A 445 -7.68 21.48 11.07
CA LEU A 445 -6.22 21.45 11.23
C LEU A 445 -5.77 20.37 12.23
N THR A 446 -6.68 19.47 12.63
CA THR A 446 -6.40 18.39 13.58
C THR A 446 -6.90 17.04 13.06
N SER A 447 -6.18 15.96 13.40
CA SER A 447 -6.60 14.58 13.15
C SER A 447 -7.45 14.01 14.30
N CYS A 448 -7.80 14.81 15.30
CA CYS A 448 -8.52 14.35 16.50
C CYS A 448 -9.93 13.83 16.17
N ASP A 449 -10.54 14.32 15.10
CA ASP A 449 -11.81 13.76 14.61
C ASP A 449 -11.66 12.30 14.19
N VAL A 450 -10.48 11.90 13.71
CA VAL A 450 -10.17 10.53 13.36
C VAL A 450 -10.12 9.67 14.63
N GLU A 451 -9.39 10.12 15.66
CA GLU A 451 -9.34 9.46 16.97
C GLU A 451 -10.74 9.31 17.62
N ARG A 452 -11.61 10.32 17.52
CA ARG A 452 -12.98 10.25 18.05
C ARG A 452 -13.84 9.27 17.30
N THR A 453 -13.77 9.36 15.98
CA THR A 453 -14.52 8.49 15.10
C THR A 453 -14.07 7.06 15.38
N PHE A 454 -12.76 6.81 15.40
CA PHE A 454 -12.18 5.54 15.85
C PHE A 454 -12.56 5.16 17.27
N SER A 455 -12.66 6.09 18.23
CA SER A 455 -13.10 5.79 19.61
C SER A 455 -14.55 5.32 19.69
N ILE A 456 -15.42 5.82 18.81
CA ILE A 456 -16.77 5.27 18.62
C ILE A 456 -16.65 3.83 18.09
N TYR A 457 -15.73 3.57 17.15
CA TYR A 457 -15.40 2.22 16.66
C TYR A 457 -14.47 1.41 17.60
N LYS A 458 -13.95 1.97 18.70
CA LYS A 458 -13.04 1.25 19.62
C LYS A 458 -13.79 0.18 20.39
N THR A 459 -15.09 0.40 20.59
CA THR A 459 -16.02 -0.59 21.13
C THR A 459 -16.18 -1.78 20.16
N ILE A 460 -16.04 -1.56 18.84
CA ILE A 460 -16.00 -2.62 17.79
C ILE A 460 -14.69 -3.44 17.89
N LEU A 461 -13.64 -2.91 18.51
CA LEU A 461 -12.34 -3.57 18.66
C LEU A 461 -12.04 -4.04 20.11
N SER A 462 -13.00 -3.90 21.03
CA SER A 462 -12.86 -4.24 22.46
C SER A 462 -12.63 -5.75 22.73
N ASP A 463 -12.09 -6.10 23.90
CA ASP A 463 -11.72 -7.47 24.32
C ASP A 463 -12.87 -8.48 24.38
N ASN A 464 -14.11 -8.01 24.32
CA ASN A 464 -15.29 -8.85 24.16
C ASN A 464 -15.39 -9.49 22.76
N ARG A 465 -14.43 -9.21 21.87
CA ARG A 465 -14.19 -9.95 20.62
C ARG A 465 -13.08 -10.96 20.88
N ILE A 466 -13.45 -12.23 20.87
CA ILE A 466 -12.51 -13.34 20.67
C ILE A 466 -11.70 -12.97 19.43
N SER A 467 -10.39 -12.80 19.63
CA SER A 467 -9.33 -12.41 18.69
C SER A 467 -9.75 -12.03 17.26
N LEU A 468 -9.36 -10.82 16.83
CA LEU A 468 -9.29 -10.43 15.42
C LEU A 468 -8.13 -11.17 14.74
N LEU A 469 -8.21 -12.49 14.66
CA LEU A 469 -7.40 -13.27 13.74
C LEU A 469 -7.95 -13.04 12.33
N PRO A 470 -7.10 -12.97 11.28
CA PRO A 470 -7.57 -12.91 9.89
C PRO A 470 -8.61 -14.00 9.58
N GLN A 471 -8.44 -15.18 10.16
CA GLN A 471 -9.34 -16.35 10.09
C GLN A 471 -10.75 -16.09 10.66
N ASN A 472 -10.89 -15.15 11.61
CA ASN A 472 -12.14 -14.80 12.29
C ASN A 472 -12.83 -13.57 11.68
N LEU A 473 -12.10 -12.75 10.93
CA LEU A 473 -12.64 -11.64 10.13
C LEU A 473 -13.05 -12.11 8.73
N GLU A 474 -12.28 -13.02 8.17
CA GLU A 474 -12.50 -13.63 6.87
C GLU A 474 -12.31 -15.13 7.01
N MET A 475 -13.42 -15.86 7.16
CA MET A 475 -13.45 -17.16 6.51
C MET A 475 -13.52 -16.82 5.02
N PRO A 476 -12.46 -17.04 4.22
CA PRO A 476 -12.42 -16.66 2.80
C PRO A 476 -13.58 -17.34 2.07
N TYR A 477 -14.62 -16.56 1.76
CA TYR A 477 -15.85 -17.07 1.18
C TYR A 477 -15.63 -17.38 -0.31
N SER A 478 -14.71 -16.66 -0.96
CA SER A 478 -14.37 -16.82 -2.37
C SER A 478 -13.17 -17.76 -2.61
N LEU A 479 -13.10 -18.33 -3.82
CA LEU A 479 -11.94 -19.11 -4.26
C LEU A 479 -10.66 -18.25 -4.25
N SER A 480 -10.76 -16.98 -4.68
CA SER A 480 -9.64 -16.02 -4.71
C SER A 480 -9.03 -15.82 -3.33
N GLU A 481 -9.83 -15.54 -2.29
CA GLU A 481 -9.31 -15.35 -0.92
C GLU A 481 -8.71 -16.64 -0.33
N ARG A 482 -9.28 -17.82 -0.65
CA ARG A 482 -8.69 -19.11 -0.27
C ARG A 482 -7.34 -19.34 -0.92
N MET A 483 -7.19 -18.97 -2.19
CA MET A 483 -5.92 -19.08 -2.91
C MET A 483 -4.87 -18.09 -2.39
N LYS A 484 -5.26 -16.88 -1.97
CA LYS A 484 -4.35 -15.94 -1.28
C LYS A 484 -3.83 -16.50 0.04
N LEU A 485 -4.70 -17.11 0.85
CA LEU A 485 -4.27 -17.77 2.09
C LEU A 485 -3.34 -18.97 1.81
N LEU A 486 -3.60 -19.73 0.75
CA LEU A 486 -2.73 -20.84 0.35
C LEU A 486 -1.33 -20.34 -0.04
N LEU A 487 -1.24 -19.24 -0.81
CA LEU A 487 0.04 -18.59 -1.16
C LEU A 487 0.77 -18.07 0.09
N ASN A 488 0.07 -17.33 0.96
CA ASN A 488 0.69 -16.68 2.13
C ASN A 488 1.18 -17.67 3.19
N ASN A 489 0.45 -18.77 3.41
CA ASN A 489 0.84 -19.77 4.40
C ASN A 489 1.88 -20.75 3.86
N GLY A 490 2.02 -20.90 2.54
CA GLY A 490 2.96 -21.83 1.91
C GLY A 490 2.66 -23.32 2.18
N ASN A 491 1.49 -23.65 2.74
CA ASN A 491 1.12 -25.03 3.04
C ASN A 491 1.06 -25.87 1.76
N TYR A 492 1.74 -27.01 1.75
CA TYR A 492 1.84 -27.92 0.58
C TYR A 492 2.62 -27.36 -0.62
N ALA A 493 3.45 -26.32 -0.42
CA ALA A 493 4.34 -25.83 -1.46
C ALA A 493 5.32 -26.94 -1.91
N ASP A 494 5.37 -27.17 -3.23
CA ASP A 494 6.21 -28.17 -3.89
C ASP A 494 7.33 -27.53 -4.73
N VAL A 495 7.48 -26.20 -4.62
CA VAL A 495 8.60 -25.40 -5.13
C VAL A 495 8.89 -24.21 -4.20
N HIS A 496 10.16 -23.85 -4.09
CA HIS A 496 10.61 -22.63 -3.43
C HIS A 496 11.46 -21.82 -4.42
N PHE A 497 11.26 -20.50 -4.44
CA PHE A 497 12.05 -19.57 -5.25
C PHE A 497 12.96 -18.74 -4.36
N LEU A 498 14.21 -18.58 -4.73
CA LEU A 498 15.14 -17.65 -4.09
C LEU A 498 15.30 -16.42 -4.98
N VAL A 499 14.67 -15.32 -4.60
CA VAL A 499 14.45 -14.15 -5.46
C VAL A 499 15.20 -12.92 -4.96
N GLY A 500 15.93 -12.22 -5.84
CA GLY A 500 16.65 -10.98 -5.54
C GLY A 500 18.19 -11.10 -5.63
N GLU A 501 18.90 -9.97 -5.47
CA GLU A 501 20.37 -9.89 -5.54
C GLU A 501 21.04 -9.68 -4.16
N GLY A 502 22.22 -10.28 -3.97
CA GLY A 502 23.05 -10.08 -2.77
C GLY A 502 22.37 -10.47 -1.45
N ASN A 503 22.51 -9.62 -0.43
CA ASN A 503 21.94 -9.84 0.92
C ASN A 503 20.42 -9.64 1.00
N ALA A 504 19.75 -9.28 -0.10
CA ALA A 504 18.31 -9.05 -0.18
C ALA A 504 17.53 -10.23 -0.79
N LYS A 505 18.16 -11.41 -0.94
CA LYS A 505 17.50 -12.63 -1.42
C LYS A 505 16.38 -13.08 -0.47
N GLU A 506 15.19 -13.27 -1.01
CA GLU A 506 14.02 -13.78 -0.28
C GLU A 506 13.62 -15.18 -0.77
N LEU A 507 13.34 -16.09 0.16
CA LEU A 507 12.83 -17.43 -0.13
C LEU A 507 11.30 -17.42 -0.15
N LEU A 508 10.69 -17.75 -1.29
CA LEU A 508 9.25 -17.67 -1.51
C LEU A 508 8.66 -19.05 -1.85
N PRO A 509 7.71 -19.58 -1.05
CA PRO A 509 7.04 -20.85 -1.34
C PRO A 509 5.97 -20.70 -2.43
N ALA A 510 5.81 -21.70 -3.29
CA ALA A 510 4.75 -21.74 -4.29
C ALA A 510 4.38 -23.18 -4.71
N HIS A 511 3.39 -23.31 -5.61
CA HIS A 511 2.80 -24.57 -6.06
C HIS A 511 2.96 -24.73 -7.58
N LYS A 512 3.71 -25.73 -8.03
CA LYS A 512 4.03 -26.00 -9.44
C LYS A 512 2.78 -26.13 -10.29
N LEU A 513 1.77 -26.85 -9.81
CA LEU A 513 0.52 -27.04 -10.55
C LEU A 513 -0.16 -25.71 -10.89
N ILE A 514 -0.23 -24.78 -9.93
CA ILE A 514 -0.85 -23.47 -10.11
C ILE A 514 -0.02 -22.62 -11.10
N LEU A 515 1.30 -22.60 -10.94
CA LEU A 515 2.21 -21.83 -11.81
C LEU A 515 2.19 -22.31 -13.26
N ILE A 516 2.21 -23.63 -13.49
CA ILE A 516 2.17 -24.24 -14.83
C ILE A 516 0.85 -23.92 -15.53
N THR A 517 -0.27 -23.91 -14.79
CA THR A 517 -1.57 -23.56 -15.39
C THR A 517 -1.66 -22.11 -15.83
N ALA A 518 -0.88 -21.21 -15.20
CA ALA A 518 -0.87 -19.80 -15.50
C ALA A 518 0.21 -19.39 -16.52
N SER A 519 1.28 -20.18 -16.68
CA SER A 519 2.38 -19.87 -17.60
C SER A 519 3.13 -21.11 -18.11
N ASN A 520 3.30 -21.13 -19.43
CA ASN A 520 4.13 -22.11 -20.14
C ASN A 520 5.64 -21.95 -19.86
N VAL A 521 6.09 -20.80 -19.36
CA VAL A 521 7.49 -20.57 -18.97
C VAL A 521 7.81 -21.33 -17.69
N PHE A 522 6.91 -21.31 -16.69
CA PHE A 522 7.06 -22.15 -15.49
C PHE A 522 6.98 -23.65 -15.83
N GLU A 523 6.13 -24.04 -16.78
CA GLU A 523 6.09 -25.42 -17.28
C GLU A 523 7.44 -25.88 -17.87
N ALA A 524 8.04 -25.06 -18.73
CA ALA A 524 9.34 -25.34 -19.32
C ALA A 524 10.45 -25.39 -18.27
N MET A 525 10.44 -24.43 -17.33
CA MET A 525 11.38 -24.34 -16.21
C MET A 525 11.38 -25.63 -15.37
N PHE A 526 10.21 -26.06 -14.89
CA PHE A 526 10.12 -27.26 -14.04
C PHE A 526 10.39 -28.57 -14.80
N ARG A 527 10.07 -28.63 -16.11
CA ARG A 527 10.47 -29.77 -16.95
C ARG A 527 11.98 -29.87 -17.10
N PHE A 528 12.68 -28.74 -17.18
CA PHE A 528 14.14 -28.72 -17.27
C PHE A 528 14.79 -29.13 -15.95
N GLU A 529 14.26 -28.66 -14.82
CA GLU A 529 14.71 -29.07 -13.48
C GLU A 529 14.49 -30.55 -13.21
N ALA A 530 13.32 -31.09 -13.56
CA ALA A 530 13.03 -32.52 -13.43
C ALA A 530 13.95 -33.39 -14.33
N LYS A 531 14.43 -32.86 -15.45
CA LYS A 531 15.43 -33.52 -16.30
C LYS A 531 16.85 -33.46 -15.73
N LYS A 532 17.21 -32.37 -15.04
CA LYS A 532 18.47 -32.26 -14.28
C LYS A 532 18.50 -33.24 -13.11
N ALA A 533 17.43 -33.31 -12.33
CA ALA A 533 17.31 -34.22 -11.20
C ALA A 533 17.40 -35.71 -11.59
N LYS A 534 17.00 -36.08 -12.82
CA LYS A 534 17.11 -37.45 -13.35
C LYS A 534 18.53 -37.84 -13.82
N LYS A 535 19.48 -36.90 -13.86
CA LYS A 535 20.88 -37.18 -14.25
C LYS A 535 21.82 -37.33 -13.05
N ASP A 536 21.42 -36.89 -11.87
CA ASP A 536 22.16 -37.04 -10.61
C ASP A 536 21.41 -38.03 -9.71
N GLU A 537 21.83 -39.30 -9.70
CA GLU A 537 21.18 -40.37 -8.93
C GLU A 537 21.27 -40.19 -7.39
N ASN A 538 22.01 -39.16 -6.91
CA ASN A 538 22.23 -38.88 -5.48
C ASN A 538 21.68 -37.52 -4.99
N ALA A 539 20.91 -36.77 -5.78
CA ALA A 539 20.38 -35.47 -5.37
C ALA A 539 18.97 -35.59 -4.76
N GLU A 540 18.87 -35.97 -3.48
CA GLU A 540 17.59 -36.15 -2.79
C GLU A 540 16.91 -34.83 -2.34
N VAL A 541 17.51 -33.67 -2.62
CA VAL A 541 16.91 -32.36 -2.34
C VAL A 541 17.07 -31.43 -3.54
N ILE A 542 15.97 -31.17 -4.23
CA ILE A 542 15.91 -30.11 -5.24
C ILE A 542 15.97 -28.78 -4.49
N GLY A 543 17.11 -28.08 -4.61
CA GLY A 543 17.29 -26.75 -4.04
C GLY A 543 16.30 -25.71 -4.61
N PRO A 544 16.20 -24.53 -3.99
CA PRO A 544 15.29 -23.48 -4.46
C PRO A 544 15.68 -22.98 -5.85
N VAL A 545 14.67 -22.61 -6.64
CA VAL A 545 14.85 -22.03 -7.97
C VAL A 545 15.32 -20.59 -7.83
N GLU A 546 16.55 -20.29 -8.25
CA GLU A 546 17.10 -18.93 -8.15
C GLU A 546 16.55 -18.01 -9.26
N ILE A 547 16.05 -16.85 -8.86
CA ILE A 547 15.63 -15.76 -9.75
C ILE A 547 16.42 -14.52 -9.35
N THR A 548 17.44 -14.19 -10.14
CA THR A 548 18.37 -13.08 -9.83
C THR A 548 18.00 -11.78 -10.51
N ASP A 549 17.15 -11.82 -11.54
CA ASP A 549 16.90 -10.67 -12.42
C ASP A 549 15.56 -9.97 -12.17
N ILE A 550 14.85 -10.37 -11.11
CA ILE A 550 13.57 -9.80 -10.70
C ILE A 550 13.60 -9.63 -9.18
N ASP A 551 13.17 -8.45 -8.72
CA ASP A 551 13.07 -8.15 -7.30
C ASP A 551 11.95 -8.96 -6.62
N ALA A 552 12.14 -9.25 -5.33
CA ALA A 552 11.23 -10.11 -4.59
C ALA A 552 9.79 -9.56 -4.52
N ASP A 553 9.61 -8.24 -4.46
CA ASP A 553 8.29 -7.60 -4.45
C ASP A 553 7.58 -7.70 -5.81
N VAL A 554 8.32 -7.55 -6.92
CA VAL A 554 7.82 -7.75 -8.29
C VAL A 554 7.36 -9.19 -8.49
N PHE A 555 8.17 -10.15 -8.03
CA PHE A 555 7.82 -11.57 -8.14
C PHE A 555 6.61 -11.94 -7.26
N LYS A 556 6.50 -11.37 -6.04
CA LYS A 556 5.30 -11.51 -5.19
C LYS A 556 4.04 -10.96 -5.86
N ALA A 557 4.14 -9.85 -6.59
CA ALA A 557 3.01 -9.30 -7.34
C ALA A 557 2.54 -10.26 -8.45
N ILE A 558 3.48 -10.91 -9.16
CA ILE A 558 3.17 -11.93 -10.16
C ILE A 558 2.48 -13.14 -9.52
N LEU A 559 3.01 -13.65 -8.39
CA LEU A 559 2.40 -14.77 -7.68
C LEU A 559 0.99 -14.42 -7.19
N SER A 560 0.79 -13.21 -6.65
CA SER A 560 -0.52 -12.75 -6.19
C SER A 560 -1.55 -12.74 -7.33
N PHE A 561 -1.13 -12.30 -8.53
CA PHE A 561 -1.98 -12.34 -9.71
C PHE A 561 -2.29 -13.77 -10.15
N ILE A 562 -1.28 -14.64 -10.26
CA ILE A 562 -1.47 -16.04 -10.68
C ILE A 562 -2.46 -16.79 -9.77
N TYR A 563 -2.41 -16.54 -8.46
CA TYR A 563 -3.23 -17.27 -7.50
C TYR A 563 -4.66 -16.74 -7.41
N ALA A 564 -4.87 -15.44 -7.62
CA ALA A 564 -6.09 -14.79 -7.17
C ALA A 564 -6.60 -13.68 -8.10
N ASP A 565 -5.99 -13.49 -9.28
CA ASP A 565 -6.13 -12.31 -10.14
C ASP A 565 -5.92 -11.00 -9.36
N ASP A 566 -5.08 -11.05 -8.32
CA ASP A 566 -4.86 -9.95 -7.40
C ASP A 566 -3.81 -8.97 -7.90
N LEU A 567 -4.22 -7.73 -8.13
CA LEU A 567 -3.35 -6.63 -8.51
C LEU A 567 -2.85 -5.82 -7.31
N GLY A 568 -3.17 -6.20 -6.06
CA GLY A 568 -2.77 -5.47 -4.86
C GLY A 568 -1.26 -5.32 -4.65
N GLY A 569 -0.47 -6.25 -5.19
CA GLY A 569 1.00 -6.17 -5.21
C GLY A 569 1.57 -5.28 -6.33
N VAL A 570 0.73 -4.87 -7.29
CA VAL A 570 1.09 -3.97 -8.38
C VAL A 570 0.90 -2.53 -7.90
N SER A 571 2.02 -1.84 -7.71
CA SER A 571 2.08 -0.45 -7.30
C SER A 571 2.56 0.44 -8.43
N VAL A 572 2.40 1.74 -8.25
CA VAL A 572 2.91 2.76 -9.19
C VAL A 572 4.42 2.60 -9.41
N ASP A 573 5.16 2.21 -8.38
CA ASP A 573 6.63 2.18 -8.40
C ASP A 573 7.17 0.92 -9.07
N ASN A 574 6.46 -0.22 -8.98
CA ASN A 574 6.91 -1.50 -9.53
C ASN A 574 6.09 -1.98 -10.74
N ALA A 575 5.05 -1.26 -11.18
CA ALA A 575 4.17 -1.68 -12.28
C ALA A 575 4.90 -1.97 -13.60
N MET A 576 5.96 -1.23 -13.91
CA MET A 576 6.77 -1.46 -15.11
C MET A 576 7.60 -2.74 -15.03
N GLU A 577 8.16 -3.02 -13.86
CA GLU A 577 8.93 -4.23 -13.60
C GLU A 577 8.00 -5.45 -13.55
N VAL A 578 6.81 -5.31 -12.96
CA VAL A 578 5.75 -6.33 -13.01
C VAL A 578 5.29 -6.56 -14.44
N PHE A 579 5.11 -5.53 -15.26
CA PHE A 579 4.73 -5.69 -16.67
C PHE A 579 5.82 -6.38 -17.49
N TYR A 580 7.09 -6.02 -17.28
CA TYR A 580 8.23 -6.69 -17.89
C TYR A 580 8.28 -8.17 -17.49
N ALA A 581 8.16 -8.44 -16.19
CA ALA A 581 8.19 -9.79 -15.67
C ALA A 581 6.96 -10.61 -16.13
N ALA A 582 5.78 -10.00 -16.26
CA ALA A 582 4.59 -10.62 -16.83
C ALA A 582 4.80 -11.02 -18.30
N LYS A 583 5.49 -10.19 -19.10
CA LYS A 583 5.93 -10.56 -20.45
C LYS A 583 6.98 -11.67 -20.44
N LYS A 584 7.98 -11.57 -19.56
CA LYS A 584 9.05 -12.56 -19.45
C LYS A 584 8.51 -13.95 -19.08
N TYR A 585 7.61 -14.02 -18.10
CA TYR A 585 6.95 -15.26 -17.72
C TYR A 585 5.72 -15.59 -18.56
N ASN A 586 5.42 -14.81 -19.60
CA ASN A 586 4.27 -15.01 -20.48
C ASN A 586 2.95 -15.26 -19.71
N ILE A 587 2.47 -14.22 -19.03
CA ILE A 587 1.22 -14.22 -18.26
C ILE A 587 0.23 -13.25 -18.92
N PRO A 588 -0.49 -13.68 -19.99
CA PRO A 588 -1.34 -12.78 -20.78
C PRO A 588 -2.44 -12.11 -19.98
N GLY A 589 -2.98 -12.79 -18.97
CA GLY A 589 -3.98 -12.23 -18.06
C GLY A 589 -3.48 -10.99 -17.33
N LEU A 590 -2.24 -11.03 -16.81
CA LEU A 590 -1.62 -9.92 -16.10
C LEU A 590 -1.24 -8.79 -17.05
N ILE A 591 -0.70 -9.13 -18.22
CA ILE A 591 -0.40 -8.16 -19.29
C ILE A 591 -1.69 -7.42 -19.66
N ASN A 592 -2.78 -8.14 -19.94
CA ASN A 592 -4.07 -7.54 -20.27
C ASN A 592 -4.69 -6.78 -19.11
N ALA A 593 -4.52 -7.24 -17.87
CA ALA A 593 -5.03 -6.55 -16.69
C ALA A 593 -4.30 -5.22 -16.43
N ILE A 594 -2.99 -5.17 -16.67
CA ILE A 594 -2.18 -3.95 -16.59
C ILE A 594 -2.50 -3.03 -17.78
N SER A 595 -2.62 -3.57 -19.00
CA SER A 595 -2.91 -2.81 -20.22
C SER A 595 -4.34 -2.29 -20.33
N ASN A 596 -5.32 -3.04 -19.81
CA ASN A 596 -6.74 -2.64 -19.73
C ASN A 596 -7.11 -2.04 -18.37
N CYS A 597 -6.12 -1.81 -17.51
CA CYS A 597 -6.37 -1.09 -16.27
C CYS A 597 -6.96 0.26 -16.66
N ASP A 598 -8.20 0.49 -16.24
CA ASP A 598 -8.96 1.69 -16.55
C ASP A 598 -8.09 2.92 -16.27
N LEU A 599 -7.59 3.57 -17.32
CA LEU A 599 -6.64 4.68 -17.26
C LEU A 599 -7.20 5.83 -16.39
N SER A 600 -8.52 5.89 -16.20
CA SER A 600 -9.22 6.80 -15.29
C SER A 600 -9.02 6.48 -13.80
N LYS A 601 -8.56 5.27 -13.46
CA LYS A 601 -8.20 4.83 -12.10
C LYS A 601 -6.72 5.02 -11.78
N LEU A 602 -5.88 5.26 -12.78
CA LEU A 602 -4.45 5.55 -12.62
C LEU A 602 -4.29 7.05 -12.33
N SER A 603 -4.33 7.41 -11.06
CA SER A 603 -4.31 8.80 -10.59
C SER A 603 -2.96 9.50 -10.67
N ASN A 604 -2.04 8.99 -11.49
CA ASN A 604 -0.66 9.43 -11.53
C ASN A 604 -0.20 9.72 -12.96
N VAL A 605 0.00 11.00 -13.27
CA VAL A 605 0.68 11.50 -14.48
C VAL A 605 2.04 10.82 -14.71
N PHE A 606 2.78 10.45 -13.65
CA PHE A 606 4.07 9.76 -13.70
C PHE A 606 3.99 8.29 -14.17
N LEU A 607 2.85 7.60 -13.99
CA LEU A 607 2.67 6.23 -14.52
C LEU A 607 2.27 6.27 -16.00
N ALA A 608 1.40 7.21 -16.39
CA ALA A 608 1.17 7.51 -17.81
C ALA A 608 2.48 7.93 -18.51
N PHE A 609 3.36 8.61 -17.79
CA PHE A 609 4.73 8.95 -18.23
C PHE A 609 5.68 7.76 -18.34
N ALA A 610 5.60 6.81 -17.41
CA ALA A 610 6.41 5.60 -17.42
C ALA A 610 5.95 4.65 -18.54
N MET A 611 4.65 4.59 -18.82
CA MET A 611 4.05 3.84 -19.93
C MET A 611 4.27 4.53 -21.29
N ALA A 612 4.20 5.87 -21.35
CA ALA A 612 4.53 6.67 -22.54
C ALA A 612 6.00 6.59 -22.96
N ASN A 613 6.89 6.12 -22.07
CA ASN A 613 8.27 5.80 -22.45
C ASN A 613 8.39 4.53 -23.29
N PHE A 614 7.35 3.67 -23.35
CA PHE A 614 7.39 2.38 -24.02
C PHE A 614 6.36 2.21 -25.13
N LEU A 615 5.23 2.92 -25.10
CA LEU A 615 4.21 2.84 -26.13
C LEU A 615 3.62 4.24 -26.39
N GLY A 616 3.84 4.77 -27.59
CA GLY A 616 3.39 6.11 -27.98
C GLY A 616 1.88 6.26 -28.12
N GLU A 617 1.17 5.15 -28.35
CA GLU A 617 -0.28 5.11 -28.55
C GLU A 617 -1.05 5.55 -27.28
N GLU A 618 -0.55 5.15 -26.11
CA GLU A 618 -1.20 5.33 -24.81
C GLU A 618 -1.15 6.79 -24.36
N ALA A 619 -0.08 7.51 -24.70
CA ALA A 619 0.03 8.94 -24.45
C ALA A 619 -1.01 9.75 -25.26
N ILE A 620 -1.20 9.38 -26.53
CA ILE A 620 -2.19 10.02 -27.40
C ILE A 620 -3.61 9.64 -26.99
N ARG A 621 -3.86 8.36 -26.67
CA ARG A 621 -5.15 7.91 -26.14
C ARG A 621 -5.54 8.60 -24.85
N TRP A 622 -4.58 8.82 -23.95
CA TRP A 622 -4.80 9.58 -22.74
C TRP A 622 -5.16 11.04 -23.06
N ALA A 623 -4.41 11.69 -23.95
CA ALA A 623 -4.70 13.06 -24.37
C ALA A 623 -6.09 13.19 -25.02
N ASP A 624 -6.48 12.24 -25.86
CA ASP A 624 -7.80 12.16 -26.50
C ASP A 624 -8.93 11.95 -25.48
N GLU A 625 -8.70 11.10 -24.49
CA GLU A 625 -9.66 10.87 -23.41
C GLU A 625 -9.82 12.12 -22.53
N GLN A 626 -8.73 12.83 -22.24
CA GLN A 626 -8.78 14.10 -21.51
C GLN A 626 -9.49 15.21 -22.31
N CYS A 627 -9.33 15.26 -23.63
CA CYS A 627 -10.08 16.18 -24.48
C CYS A 627 -11.60 15.87 -24.41
N ARG A 628 -11.97 14.59 -24.55
CA ARG A 628 -13.37 14.13 -24.43
C ARG A 628 -13.97 14.42 -23.06
N GLN A 629 -13.23 14.21 -21.98
CA GLN A 629 -13.67 14.51 -20.61
C GLN A 629 -13.83 16.01 -20.31
N ASN A 630 -13.07 16.85 -21.02
CA ASN A 630 -13.20 18.30 -20.94
C ASN A 630 -14.17 18.89 -22.00
N LEU A 631 -14.88 18.02 -22.73
CA LEU A 631 -15.84 18.40 -23.78
C LEU A 631 -15.23 19.30 -24.87
N ILE A 632 -13.94 19.12 -25.14
CA ILE A 632 -13.21 19.80 -26.21
C ILE A 632 -12.84 18.80 -27.31
N GLU A 633 -12.73 19.29 -28.54
CA GLU A 633 -12.35 18.45 -29.69
C GLU A 633 -10.92 17.92 -29.53
N CYS A 634 -10.68 16.68 -29.95
CA CYS A 634 -9.36 16.06 -29.98
C CYS A 634 -8.48 16.64 -31.11
N SER A 635 -8.27 17.96 -31.12
CA SER A 635 -7.37 18.63 -32.06
C SER A 635 -5.91 18.45 -31.64
N PRO A 636 -4.95 18.58 -32.57
CA PRO A 636 -3.51 18.59 -32.26
C PRO A 636 -3.13 19.57 -31.14
N GLU A 637 -3.69 20.78 -31.17
CA GLU A 637 -3.45 21.85 -30.19
C GLU A 637 -3.98 21.45 -28.81
N ASN A 638 -5.17 20.88 -28.75
CA ASN A 638 -5.80 20.45 -27.50
C ASN A 638 -5.08 19.25 -26.89
N ARG A 639 -4.67 18.26 -27.68
CA ARG A 639 -3.83 17.14 -27.23
C ARG A 639 -2.52 17.65 -26.64
N ARG A 640 -1.87 18.59 -27.34
CA ARG A 640 -0.62 19.22 -26.91
C ARG A 640 -0.82 19.99 -25.60
N ALA A 641 -1.93 20.69 -25.44
CA ALA A 641 -2.29 21.39 -24.21
C ALA A 641 -2.58 20.43 -23.04
N MET A 642 -3.29 19.31 -23.29
CA MET A 642 -3.54 18.29 -22.25
C MET A 642 -2.25 17.62 -21.79
N LEU A 643 -1.31 17.38 -22.70
CA LEU A 643 0.02 16.83 -22.38
C LEU A 643 0.94 17.85 -21.71
N GLY A 644 0.80 19.15 -22.01
CA GLY A 644 1.48 20.23 -21.29
C GLY A 644 3.01 20.04 -21.15
N PRO A 645 3.61 20.32 -19.97
CA PRO A 645 5.05 20.12 -19.72
C PRO A 645 5.51 18.67 -19.92
N ALA A 646 4.54 17.76 -19.87
CA ALA A 646 4.75 16.33 -19.91
C ALA A 646 5.24 15.88 -21.31
N LEU A 647 4.82 16.59 -22.37
CA LEU A 647 5.27 16.34 -23.75
C LEU A 647 6.79 16.35 -23.90
N SER A 648 7.48 17.30 -23.26
CA SER A 648 8.94 17.50 -23.36
C SER A 648 9.78 16.35 -22.79
N LYS A 649 9.16 15.42 -22.06
CA LYS A 649 9.86 14.29 -21.44
C LYS A 649 9.56 12.97 -22.14
N ILE A 650 8.64 12.95 -23.12
CA ILE A 650 8.37 11.78 -23.94
C ILE A 650 9.60 11.53 -24.83
N ARG A 651 10.11 10.30 -24.78
CA ARG A 651 11.27 9.89 -25.58
C ARG A 651 10.83 9.31 -26.91
N PHE A 652 10.41 10.19 -27.82
CA PHE A 652 9.99 9.77 -29.16
C PHE A 652 11.07 8.96 -29.90
N SER A 653 12.34 9.16 -29.54
CA SER A 653 13.50 8.40 -30.03
C SER A 653 13.54 6.92 -29.65
N LEU A 654 12.75 6.48 -28.66
CA LEU A 654 12.71 5.08 -28.19
C LEU A 654 11.45 4.33 -28.62
N ILE A 655 10.50 5.03 -29.26
CA ILE A 655 9.29 4.42 -29.81
C ILE A 655 9.70 3.63 -31.06
N GLN A 656 9.19 2.41 -31.22
CA GLN A 656 9.43 1.64 -32.45
C GLN A 656 8.97 2.44 -33.66
N GLN A 657 9.74 2.40 -34.74
CA GLN A 657 9.51 3.23 -35.93
C GLN A 657 8.07 3.04 -36.45
N GLU A 658 7.59 1.79 -36.50
CA GLU A 658 6.23 1.44 -36.92
C GLU A 658 5.16 2.14 -36.06
N ASP A 659 5.29 2.09 -34.74
CA ASP A 659 4.35 2.71 -33.81
C ASP A 659 4.42 4.24 -33.85
N PHE A 660 5.61 4.80 -34.07
CA PHE A 660 5.80 6.24 -34.23
C PHE A 660 5.02 6.78 -35.45
N TYR A 661 5.14 6.13 -36.60
CA TYR A 661 4.40 6.52 -37.81
C TYR A 661 2.91 6.23 -37.74
N LYS A 662 2.51 5.17 -37.03
CA LYS A 662 1.12 4.77 -36.90
C LYS A 662 0.33 5.63 -35.92
N PHE A 663 0.94 6.06 -34.82
CA PHE A 663 0.22 6.69 -33.72
C PHE A 663 0.67 8.13 -33.43
N ILE A 664 1.97 8.44 -33.52
CA ILE A 664 2.47 9.77 -33.17
C ILE A 664 2.35 10.75 -34.33
N VAL A 665 2.78 10.37 -35.54
CA VAL A 665 2.71 11.25 -36.73
C VAL A 665 1.27 11.73 -37.01
N PRO A 666 0.24 10.87 -37.00
CA PRO A 666 -1.14 11.29 -37.29
C PRO A 666 -1.78 12.10 -36.15
N SER A 667 -1.22 12.05 -34.93
CA SER A 667 -1.77 12.76 -33.78
C SER A 667 -1.61 14.29 -33.87
N GLY A 668 -0.66 14.77 -34.67
CA GLY A 668 -0.31 16.18 -34.81
C GLY A 668 0.34 16.79 -33.56
N VAL A 669 0.69 15.98 -32.55
CA VAL A 669 1.18 16.49 -31.26
C VAL A 669 2.55 17.17 -31.35
N LEU A 670 3.38 16.79 -32.33
CA LEU A 670 4.69 17.38 -32.61
C LEU A 670 4.58 18.47 -33.68
N THR A 671 5.31 19.57 -33.52
CA THR A 671 5.42 20.58 -34.60
C THR A 671 6.19 20.00 -35.78
N ASN A 672 6.09 20.63 -36.97
CA ASN A 672 6.83 20.16 -38.15
C ASN A 672 8.35 20.07 -37.91
N ASP A 673 8.91 21.03 -37.17
CA ASP A 673 10.33 21.04 -36.82
C ASP A 673 10.69 19.91 -35.84
N GLU A 674 9.87 19.69 -34.80
CA GLU A 674 10.07 18.62 -33.83
C GLU A 674 9.92 17.24 -34.48
N LEU A 675 8.95 17.10 -35.37
CA LEU A 675 8.69 15.89 -36.13
C LEU A 675 9.86 15.55 -37.07
N PHE A 676 10.43 16.56 -37.75
CA PHE A 676 11.59 16.40 -38.61
C PHE A 676 12.80 15.89 -37.82
N ILE A 677 13.09 16.50 -36.66
CA ILE A 677 14.21 16.10 -35.78
C ILE A 677 14.07 14.65 -35.31
N VAL A 678 12.87 14.26 -34.86
CA VAL A 678 12.64 12.89 -34.39
C VAL A 678 12.73 11.87 -35.53
N LYS A 679 12.23 12.21 -36.74
CA LYS A 679 12.33 11.34 -37.92
C LYS A 679 13.79 11.11 -38.33
N GLU A 680 14.61 12.16 -38.38
CA GLU A 680 16.03 12.02 -38.71
C GLU A 680 16.78 11.15 -37.69
N TYR A 681 16.41 11.22 -36.40
CA TYR A 681 16.95 10.34 -35.37
C TYR A 681 16.58 8.87 -35.59
N LEU A 682 15.30 8.58 -35.85
CA LEU A 682 14.81 7.22 -36.06
C LEU A 682 15.39 6.59 -37.34
N HIS A 683 15.73 7.39 -38.35
CA HIS A 683 16.43 6.92 -39.56
C HIS A 683 17.96 6.81 -39.39
N GLY A 684 18.50 7.07 -38.20
CA GLY A 684 19.92 6.87 -37.88
C GLY A 684 20.84 8.03 -38.23
N ASN A 685 20.31 9.17 -38.69
CA ASN A 685 21.09 10.35 -39.09
C ASN A 685 21.36 11.27 -37.89
N ARG A 686 22.27 10.85 -37.01
CA ARG A 686 22.56 11.52 -35.73
C ARG A 686 23.33 12.85 -35.87
N SER A 687 23.78 13.21 -37.06
CA SER A 687 24.54 14.44 -37.36
C SER A 687 23.69 15.72 -37.30
N VAL A 688 22.37 15.61 -37.49
CA VAL A 688 21.40 16.72 -37.42
C VAL A 688 21.25 17.26 -35.99
N PHE A 689 21.71 16.52 -34.97
CA PHE A 689 21.59 16.84 -33.54
C PHE A 689 22.53 17.94 -33.04
N VAL A 690 23.53 18.34 -33.83
CA VAL A 690 24.51 19.36 -33.42
C VAL A 690 24.00 20.79 -33.66
N GLN A 691 23.02 20.97 -34.55
CA GLN A 691 22.53 22.30 -34.94
C GLN A 691 21.32 22.82 -34.13
N TYR A 692 20.65 21.97 -33.35
CA TYR A 692 19.46 22.36 -32.56
C TYR A 692 19.55 21.84 -31.11
N PRO A 693 19.63 22.72 -30.09
CA PRO A 693 19.74 22.29 -28.69
C PRO A 693 18.48 21.54 -28.23
N GLN A 694 18.67 20.36 -27.63
CA GLN A 694 17.64 19.32 -27.44
C GLN A 694 16.41 19.76 -26.61
N ARG A 695 15.19 19.50 -27.13
CA ARG A 695 13.92 19.58 -26.39
C ARG A 695 13.40 18.23 -25.86
N PHE A 696 13.84 17.09 -26.41
CA PHE A 696 13.36 15.74 -26.02
C PHE A 696 14.53 14.79 -25.70
N PRO A 697 14.40 13.88 -24.73
CA PRO A 697 15.52 13.02 -24.30
C PRO A 697 15.77 11.85 -25.27
N THR A 698 17.03 11.62 -25.63
CA THR A 698 17.44 10.58 -26.61
C THR A 698 17.88 9.25 -26.01
N HIS A 699 18.22 9.21 -24.71
CA HIS A 699 18.79 8.03 -24.05
C HIS A 699 17.77 7.30 -23.15
N GLN A 700 17.82 5.97 -23.12
CA GLN A 700 17.14 5.17 -22.10
C GLN A 700 17.61 5.61 -20.70
N ARG A 701 16.66 5.81 -19.77
CA ARG A 701 17.02 5.88 -18.35
C ARG A 701 17.47 4.48 -17.95
N HIS A 702 18.76 4.29 -17.71
CA HIS A 702 19.23 3.05 -17.09
C HIS A 702 18.74 3.04 -15.63
N PRO A 703 17.96 2.03 -15.20
CA PRO A 703 17.43 1.96 -13.84
C PRO A 703 18.51 1.64 -12.78
N TYR A 704 19.74 1.38 -13.21
CA TYR A 704 20.82 0.93 -12.36
C TYR A 704 21.56 2.08 -11.68
N LYS A 705 21.84 1.92 -10.38
CA LYS A 705 22.57 2.91 -9.55
C LYS A 705 23.94 3.22 -10.18
N PRO A 706 24.37 4.51 -10.20
CA PRO A 706 25.68 4.91 -10.71
C PRO A 706 26.81 4.56 -9.72
N LYS A 707 26.49 4.04 -8.54
CA LYS A 707 27.42 3.68 -7.48
C LYS A 707 27.33 2.21 -7.15
N GLY A 708 28.47 1.58 -6.87
CA GLY A 708 28.57 0.23 -6.33
C GLY A 708 29.68 0.13 -5.29
N MET A 709 29.56 -0.83 -4.38
CA MET A 709 30.54 -1.12 -3.33
C MET A 709 30.99 -2.56 -3.47
N PHE A 710 32.30 -2.77 -3.55
CA PHE A 710 32.92 -4.09 -3.59
C PHE A 710 33.53 -4.38 -2.23
N LEU A 711 33.26 -5.59 -1.72
CA LEU A 711 33.92 -6.13 -0.55
C LEU A 711 34.83 -7.27 -0.99
N MET A 712 36.08 -7.26 -0.56
CA MET A 712 37.06 -8.30 -0.85
C MET A 712 37.80 -8.67 0.44
N LYS A 713 37.81 -9.96 0.77
CA LYS A 713 38.68 -10.54 1.79
C LYS A 713 39.81 -11.27 1.08
N ILE A 714 41.02 -10.76 1.20
CA ILE A 714 42.22 -11.44 0.71
C ILE A 714 42.64 -12.44 1.79
N GLY A 715 42.44 -13.73 1.54
CA GLY A 715 42.82 -14.82 2.45
C GLY A 715 44.13 -15.49 2.03
N ASN A 716 44.77 -16.19 2.96
CA ASN A 716 46.12 -16.76 2.83
C ASN A 716 47.14 -15.70 2.37
N SER A 717 47.09 -14.51 2.97
CA SER A 717 47.85 -13.33 2.51
C SER A 717 49.37 -13.58 2.58
N SER A 718 49.82 -14.40 3.52
CA SER A 718 51.21 -14.84 3.67
C SER A 718 51.67 -15.74 2.50
N GLU A 719 50.83 -16.69 2.07
CA GLU A 719 51.08 -17.57 0.92
C GLU A 719 50.93 -16.85 -0.43
N PHE A 720 49.93 -15.97 -0.53
CA PHE A 720 49.72 -15.07 -1.68
C PHE A 720 50.91 -14.12 -1.87
N GLY A 721 51.50 -13.65 -0.77
CA GLY A 721 52.74 -12.88 -0.72
C GLY A 721 53.98 -13.66 -1.16
N GLN A 722 54.00 -15.00 -1.09
CA GLN A 722 55.18 -15.80 -1.46
C GLN A 722 55.07 -16.37 -2.89
N ASN A 723 53.96 -17.00 -3.25
CA ASN A 723 53.83 -17.81 -4.47
C ASN A 723 53.27 -17.04 -5.68
N GLY A 724 52.74 -15.82 -5.47
CA GLY A 724 52.05 -15.07 -6.52
C GLY A 724 50.67 -15.63 -6.83
N GLY A 725 49.73 -14.77 -7.18
CA GLY A 725 48.35 -15.17 -7.42
C GLY A 725 47.44 -14.01 -7.82
N ARG A 726 46.19 -14.33 -8.14
CA ARG A 726 45.14 -13.36 -8.45
C ARG A 726 43.88 -13.72 -7.67
N GLN A 727 43.34 -12.74 -6.94
CA GLN A 727 42.04 -12.86 -6.28
C GLN A 727 41.08 -11.80 -6.82
N SER A 728 39.80 -12.12 -6.88
CA SER A 728 38.75 -11.24 -7.40
C SER A 728 37.61 -11.07 -6.41
N SER A 729 36.99 -9.90 -6.39
CA SER A 729 35.73 -9.68 -5.68
C SER A 729 34.59 -10.41 -6.37
N GLU A 730 33.46 -10.50 -5.69
CA GLU A 730 32.19 -10.78 -6.36
C GLU A 730 31.88 -9.72 -7.43
N ILE A 731 31.03 -10.10 -8.40
CA ILE A 731 30.60 -9.21 -9.47
C ILE A 731 29.56 -8.25 -8.91
N VAL A 732 29.74 -6.95 -9.14
CA VAL A 732 28.76 -5.92 -8.81
C VAL A 732 28.29 -5.26 -10.10
N HIS A 733 26.98 -5.24 -10.31
CA HIS A 733 26.37 -4.58 -11.46
C HIS A 733 26.24 -3.08 -11.20
N ILE A 734 27.04 -2.26 -11.88
CA ILE A 734 26.97 -0.79 -11.81
C ILE A 734 26.56 -0.30 -13.19
N ARG A 735 25.49 0.49 -13.25
CA ARG A 735 24.84 0.86 -14.51
C ARG A 735 24.41 -0.33 -15.40
N GLY A 736 24.16 -1.50 -14.79
CA GLY A 736 23.75 -2.71 -15.50
C GLY A 736 24.89 -3.45 -16.21
N VAL A 737 26.13 -3.03 -15.97
CA VAL A 737 27.34 -3.67 -16.49
C VAL A 737 28.01 -4.44 -15.34
N PRO A 738 28.43 -5.71 -15.54
CA PRO A 738 29.12 -6.50 -14.52
C PRO A 738 30.56 -6.02 -14.33
N TRP A 739 30.88 -5.56 -13.12
CA TRP A 739 32.22 -5.13 -12.73
C TRP A 739 32.79 -6.02 -11.62
N LYS A 740 34.11 -6.13 -11.54
CA LYS A 740 34.81 -6.78 -10.42
C LYS A 740 36.15 -6.10 -10.13
N ILE A 741 36.60 -6.20 -8.88
CA ILE A 741 37.94 -5.78 -8.46
C ILE A 741 38.86 -6.98 -8.44
N LEU A 742 40.10 -6.79 -8.87
CA LEU A 742 41.14 -7.81 -8.91
C LEU A 742 42.32 -7.34 -8.08
N ALA A 743 42.82 -8.20 -7.20
CA ALA A 743 44.10 -8.03 -6.53
C ALA A 743 45.13 -8.97 -7.17
N VAL A 744 46.25 -8.41 -7.62
CA VAL A 744 47.34 -9.14 -8.29
C VAL A 744 48.65 -8.78 -7.62
N LYS A 745 49.47 -9.79 -7.29
CA LYS A 745 50.84 -9.56 -6.84
C LYS A 745 51.77 -9.40 -8.04
N GLU A 746 52.53 -8.31 -8.10
CA GLU A 746 53.66 -8.15 -9.02
C GLU A 746 54.89 -7.67 -8.22
N GLY A 747 55.97 -8.46 -8.22
CA GLY A 747 57.14 -8.18 -7.39
C GLY A 747 56.79 -8.11 -5.90
N ASP A 748 57.21 -7.04 -5.22
CA ASP A 748 56.90 -6.76 -3.80
C ASP A 748 55.62 -5.93 -3.60
N PHE A 749 54.78 -5.81 -4.63
CA PHE A 749 53.60 -4.95 -4.61
C PHE A 749 52.30 -5.74 -4.83
N LEU A 750 51.24 -5.28 -4.17
CA LEU A 750 49.86 -5.69 -4.37
C LEU A 750 49.15 -4.63 -5.22
N LEU A 751 48.83 -4.97 -6.46
CA LEU A 751 48.17 -4.09 -7.42
C LEU A 751 46.68 -4.43 -7.49
N PHE A 752 45.86 -3.39 -7.52
CA PHE A 752 44.43 -3.49 -7.69
C PHE A 752 44.02 -3.04 -9.09
N TYR A 753 43.14 -3.80 -9.73
CA TYR A 753 42.55 -3.48 -11.03
C TYR A 753 41.04 -3.57 -10.99
N MET A 754 40.37 -2.70 -11.74
CA MET A 754 38.93 -2.80 -12.01
C MET A 754 38.71 -3.44 -13.38
N GLN A 755 37.87 -4.47 -13.44
CA GLN A 755 37.57 -5.22 -14.67
C GLN A 755 36.07 -5.21 -14.98
N CYS A 756 35.73 -5.02 -16.25
CA CYS A 756 34.40 -5.28 -16.81
C CYS A 756 34.33 -6.73 -17.35
N ASP A 757 33.22 -7.44 -17.09
CA ASP A 757 33.01 -8.84 -17.50
C ASP A 757 31.87 -9.02 -18.51
N ALA A 758 31.53 -7.99 -19.28
CA ALA A 758 30.47 -8.04 -20.29
C ALA A 758 30.97 -8.61 -21.63
N GLU A 759 30.41 -9.73 -22.10
CA GLU A 759 30.85 -10.40 -23.33
C GLU A 759 30.22 -9.85 -24.63
N ASN A 760 29.20 -8.98 -24.59
CA ASN A 760 28.41 -8.61 -25.78
C ASN A 760 27.95 -7.13 -25.89
N ILE A 761 28.74 -6.15 -25.41
CA ILE A 761 28.40 -4.72 -25.50
C ILE A 761 29.41 -3.99 -26.40
N GLY A 762 28.94 -3.01 -27.19
CA GLY A 762 29.63 -2.38 -28.34
C GLY A 762 31.11 -1.99 -28.13
N ARG A 763 31.92 -2.22 -29.17
CA ARG A 763 33.40 -2.23 -29.17
C ARG A 763 34.10 -0.86 -28.92
N ARG A 764 33.41 0.23 -28.59
CA ARG A 764 33.99 1.60 -28.51
C ARG A 764 33.62 2.47 -27.30
N GLN A 765 32.77 1.99 -26.37
CA GLN A 765 32.35 2.79 -25.22
C GLN A 765 33.42 2.90 -24.13
N LYS A 766 33.60 4.11 -23.59
CA LYS A 766 34.43 4.42 -22.43
C LYS A 766 33.54 4.83 -21.25
N TYR A 767 33.89 4.37 -20.05
CA TYR A 767 33.18 4.72 -18.82
C TYR A 767 34.09 5.52 -17.91
N PRO A 768 33.78 6.79 -17.60
CA PRO A 768 34.50 7.54 -16.57
C PRO A 768 34.13 6.96 -15.20
N PHE A 769 35.12 6.76 -14.34
CA PHE A 769 34.86 6.29 -12.97
C PHE A 769 35.64 7.08 -11.92
N TRP A 770 35.08 7.07 -10.71
CA TRP A 770 35.66 7.58 -9.47
C TRP A 770 35.69 6.44 -8.47
N ILE A 771 36.84 6.20 -7.87
CA ILE A 771 37.05 5.05 -6.99
C ILE A 771 37.75 5.48 -5.71
N THR A 772 37.24 4.97 -4.59
CA THR A 772 37.86 5.05 -3.27
C THR A 772 38.12 3.63 -2.80
N LEU A 773 39.38 3.22 -2.79
CA LEU A 773 39.81 1.94 -2.23
C LEU A 773 40.25 2.16 -0.78
N ARG A 774 39.75 1.33 0.14
CA ARG A 774 40.15 1.33 1.54
C ARG A 774 40.62 -0.05 1.97
N ILE A 775 41.81 -0.11 2.56
CA ILE A 775 42.25 -1.29 3.31
C ILE A 775 41.88 -1.06 4.77
N ILE A 776 40.99 -1.92 5.28
CA ILE A 776 40.38 -1.74 6.59
C ILE A 776 41.39 -2.09 7.67
N CYS A 777 41.56 -1.21 8.65
CA CYS A 777 42.36 -1.51 9.82
C CYS A 777 41.63 -2.53 10.72
N GLN A 778 42.33 -3.60 11.08
CA GLN A 778 41.81 -4.69 11.89
C GLN A 778 42.27 -4.60 13.37
N LYS A 779 42.95 -3.50 13.74
CA LYS A 779 43.37 -3.20 15.14
C LYS A 779 42.67 -1.95 15.65
N GLU A 780 42.13 -2.03 16.86
CA GLU A 780 41.37 -0.94 17.49
C GLU A 780 42.23 0.32 17.68
N GLY A 781 41.74 1.47 17.23
CA GLY A 781 42.40 2.77 17.37
C GLY A 781 43.36 3.20 16.24
N LYS A 782 43.46 2.43 15.14
CA LYS A 782 44.27 2.79 13.96
C LYS A 782 43.42 3.06 12.72
N LEU A 783 43.93 3.92 11.82
CA LEU A 783 43.20 4.40 10.64
C LEU A 783 43.30 3.44 9.44
N ASP A 784 42.23 3.37 8.65
CA ASP A 784 42.21 2.69 7.35
C ASP A 784 43.21 3.33 6.37
N HIS A 785 43.80 2.52 5.50
CA HIS A 785 44.56 3.05 4.37
C HIS A 785 43.59 3.40 3.23
N VAL A 786 43.48 4.68 2.87
CA VAL A 786 42.57 5.16 1.81
C VAL A 786 43.38 5.57 0.58
N ILE A 787 43.04 4.99 -0.57
CA ILE A 787 43.54 5.38 -1.88
C ILE A 787 42.36 5.91 -2.69
N ASP A 788 42.37 7.22 -2.94
CA ASP A 788 41.40 7.88 -3.82
C ASP A 788 41.99 8.05 -5.21
N LYS A 789 41.25 7.63 -6.23
CA LYS A 789 41.65 7.84 -7.63
C LYS A 789 40.53 8.52 -8.40
N ASN A 790 40.85 9.69 -8.96
CA ASN A 790 39.92 10.52 -9.70
C ASN A 790 40.18 10.50 -11.20
N ARG A 791 39.13 10.21 -11.97
CA ARG A 791 38.99 10.39 -13.42
C ARG A 791 39.94 9.56 -14.28
N CYS A 792 39.66 8.26 -14.37
CA CYS A 792 40.13 7.38 -15.44
C CYS A 792 38.94 6.88 -16.30
N ALA A 793 39.21 6.49 -17.54
CA ALA A 793 38.21 6.01 -18.48
C ALA A 793 38.56 4.59 -18.93
N ILE A 794 37.76 3.60 -18.55
CA ILE A 794 37.98 2.19 -18.92
C ILE A 794 37.62 2.03 -20.40
N PRO A 795 38.59 1.78 -21.30
CA PRO A 795 38.27 1.44 -22.68
C PRO A 795 37.74 0.02 -22.71
N PHE A 796 36.59 -0.23 -23.33
CA PHE A 796 36.02 -1.59 -23.43
C PHE A 796 37.00 -2.65 -23.99
N TYR A 797 38.01 -2.23 -24.76
CA TYR A 797 39.05 -3.09 -25.33
C TYR A 797 40.20 -3.43 -24.35
N GLN A 798 40.50 -2.55 -23.38
CA GLN A 798 41.46 -2.82 -22.31
C GLN A 798 40.67 -3.25 -21.07
N ARG A 799 40.39 -4.55 -20.96
CA ARG A 799 39.48 -5.14 -19.95
C ARG A 799 39.85 -4.88 -18.48
N ARG A 800 40.92 -4.14 -18.17
CA ARG A 800 41.38 -3.84 -16.80
C ARG A 800 41.99 -2.44 -16.74
N ASP A 801 41.53 -1.63 -15.79
CA ASP A 801 42.20 -0.38 -15.43
C ASP A 801 42.85 -0.50 -14.04
N PHE A 802 44.07 0.00 -13.92
CA PHE A 802 44.80 0.05 -12.66
C PHE A 802 44.13 1.04 -11.70
N ILE A 803 43.92 0.68 -10.44
CA ILE A 803 43.20 1.50 -9.45
C ILE A 803 44.01 1.83 -8.19
N GLY A 804 45.03 1.05 -7.84
CA GLY A 804 45.89 1.35 -6.70
C GLY A 804 46.98 0.30 -6.49
N VAL A 805 48.02 0.65 -5.72
CA VAL A 805 49.14 -0.24 -5.37
C VAL A 805 49.53 -0.04 -3.91
N VAL A 806 49.86 -1.13 -3.22
CA VAL A 806 50.38 -1.13 -1.85
C VAL A 806 51.57 -2.10 -1.76
N SER A 807 52.63 -1.73 -1.04
CA SER A 807 53.77 -2.64 -0.87
C SER A 807 53.44 -3.74 0.15
N PHE A 808 53.90 -4.97 -0.09
CA PHE A 808 53.69 -6.07 0.86
C PHE A 808 54.40 -5.84 2.20
N SER A 809 55.57 -5.23 2.19
CA SER A 809 56.30 -4.89 3.42
C SER A 809 55.53 -3.92 4.31
N GLU A 810 54.83 -2.94 3.72
CA GLU A 810 53.98 -2.00 4.45
C GLU A 810 52.64 -2.64 4.87
N LEU A 811 52.03 -3.44 4.00
CA LEU A 811 50.76 -4.14 4.27
C LEU A 811 50.88 -5.11 5.45
N MET A 812 51.99 -5.84 5.52
CA MET A 812 52.26 -6.86 6.54
C MET A 812 52.87 -6.27 7.82
N SER A 813 53.08 -4.95 7.87
CA SER A 813 53.75 -4.30 8.99
C SER A 813 52.87 -4.32 10.26
N PRO A 814 53.35 -4.86 11.41
CA PRO A 814 52.53 -5.03 12.61
C PRO A 814 52.00 -3.72 13.21
N ASP A 815 52.67 -2.60 12.91
CA ASP A 815 52.38 -1.25 13.36
C ASP A 815 51.25 -0.56 12.56
N LYS A 816 50.92 -1.01 11.34
CA LYS A 816 49.83 -0.42 10.54
C LYS A 816 48.46 -1.03 10.86
N GLY A 817 48.43 -2.31 11.22
CA GLY A 817 47.20 -3.02 11.61
C GLY A 817 46.27 -3.38 10.45
N TRP A 818 46.75 -3.31 9.20
CA TRP A 818 45.97 -3.63 8.00
C TRP A 818 45.91 -5.13 7.68
N TYR A 819 46.90 -5.89 8.17
CA TYR A 819 46.97 -7.34 8.11
C TYR A 819 46.63 -7.98 9.47
N ASP A 820 45.75 -8.99 9.44
CA ASP A 820 45.45 -9.84 10.59
C ASP A 820 46.30 -11.11 10.52
N SER A 821 47.29 -11.23 11.41
CA SER A 821 48.18 -12.39 11.50
C SER A 821 47.52 -13.64 12.08
N GLY A 822 46.39 -13.51 12.78
CA GLY A 822 45.66 -14.64 13.36
C GLY A 822 44.78 -15.35 12.32
N GLU A 823 44.17 -14.59 11.41
CA GLU A 823 43.34 -15.13 10.32
C GLU A 823 44.07 -15.22 8.96
N ASP A 824 45.29 -14.70 8.86
CA ASP A 824 46.07 -14.52 7.61
C ASP A 824 45.30 -13.75 6.52
N THR A 825 44.63 -12.66 6.90
CA THR A 825 43.70 -11.94 6.00
C THR A 825 43.87 -10.42 5.97
N VAL A 826 43.55 -9.86 4.81
CA VAL A 826 43.41 -8.41 4.57
C VAL A 826 42.01 -8.12 4.05
N LYS A 827 41.31 -7.16 4.66
CA LYS A 827 39.97 -6.72 4.22
C LYS A 827 40.07 -5.43 3.42
N VAL A 828 39.46 -5.44 2.24
CA VAL A 828 39.45 -4.31 1.31
C VAL A 828 38.01 -3.96 0.94
N THR A 829 37.68 -2.69 1.05
CA THR A 829 36.43 -2.12 0.53
C THR A 829 36.73 -1.15 -0.59
N VAL A 830 35.97 -1.23 -1.68
CA VAL A 830 36.12 -0.33 -2.81
C VAL A 830 34.78 0.29 -3.15
N GLU A 831 34.65 1.60 -2.97
CA GLU A 831 33.47 2.35 -3.43
C GLU A 831 33.77 2.89 -4.84
N VAL A 832 32.86 2.62 -5.78
CA VAL A 832 33.00 3.05 -7.17
C VAL A 832 31.77 3.81 -7.60
N THR A 833 31.98 4.98 -8.20
CA THR A 833 30.97 5.71 -8.96
C THR A 833 31.33 5.66 -10.43
N ILE A 834 30.43 5.21 -11.29
CA ILE A 834 30.62 5.19 -12.75
C ILE A 834 29.74 6.28 -13.36
N GLY A 835 30.36 7.16 -14.15
CA GLY A 835 29.67 8.19 -14.93
C GLY A 835 29.01 7.63 -16.18
N GLU A 836 28.42 8.50 -16.98
CA GLU A 836 27.77 8.07 -18.23
C GLU A 836 28.81 7.65 -19.27
N PRO A 837 28.53 6.59 -20.07
CA PRO A 837 29.43 6.19 -21.13
C PRO A 837 29.54 7.27 -22.20
N PHE A 838 30.74 7.42 -22.76
CA PHE A 838 31.02 8.28 -23.91
C PHE A 838 31.85 7.52 -24.95
N GLU A 839 31.84 7.99 -26.19
CA GLU A 839 32.73 7.52 -27.26
C GLU A 839 33.68 8.68 -27.60
N ASP A 840 34.97 8.41 -27.79
CA ASP A 840 35.88 9.42 -28.36
C ASP A 840 35.53 9.58 -29.85
N ASN A 841 35.46 10.84 -30.30
CA ASN A 841 35.11 11.24 -31.67
C ASN A 841 35.94 10.54 -32.75
#